data_AF-A0A1W9P9A2-F1
#
_entry.id   AF-A0A1W9P9A2-F1
#
_cell.length_a   1.000
_cell.length_b   1.000
_cell.length_c   1.000
_cell.angle_alpha   90.00
_cell.angle_beta   90.00
_cell.angle_gamma   90.00
#
_symmetry.space_group_name_H-M   'P 1'
#
loop_
_entity.id
_entity.type
_entity.pdbx_description
1 polymer ?
#
loop_
_entity_poly.entity_id
_entity_poly.type
_entity_poly.pdbx_seq_one_letter_code
_entity_poly.pdbx_strand_id
1 'polypeptide(L)'
;MVPIGSGGNVKGDVSISKDVIKLIAWVISEGSLDKSGRGDGRISIYQSKVKSPYEYEEIIATCRNLGLKYTERTQQGLGDDCNVIRFDADSTRKILNYFDSNKERGIKFIPDIILNADTESSRLFIETYIQGDGYEGCKIVTTSEAIRDGLLQVIVNAGYGATVSVRKPDNKLSKKGRFIIRVIKHRDTYIEKIEEVEYEGIIWCPNTDNETVVARRNGKIFITGNTPFTNVTLDLKVPDFMKHKAVIVGGKLQNASYGEFQKEMDVFNRAFAEVMAEGDAKGRPFTFPIPTYNITKDFEWDNENYIPIWEMTRKYGIPYFSNFVNSDMKPEDARSMCCRLRLDLKQLAKRGGGLFGSNPLTGSIGVVTINMPRIAYLSKTEGEFFERLERLMEMAKESLVIKRKIIEKLTDAGLYPYSRHYLRNVKERFGEYWKNHFSTIGLIGMNEACLNFEPLRCTIGDERGKEFALKVLDFMRGKLLKFQEEEGNNYNLEATPAEGTSHSLALLDKERFPDIITQGSEDGVFYTNSSQLPVDFSDDIFEVLDLQDEVQCKYTGGTVIHIFLGESLNDYRSVKNLARKVIDNYRLPYFTITPTFSICPIHGYIPGEHPTCPVCEEEKRVEIKAEIQKLKTQLEQMEAREETSGKIKRLEEELKKIKGTPCEVFSRSVGYLRPVSQWNRGKQEEFKERKTFKV
;
A
#
# COMPACT_ATOMS: atom_id res chain seq x y z
N MET A 1 7.78 -3.37 0.24
CA MET A 1 8.62 -2.22 -0.19
C MET A 1 9.38 -2.66 -1.42
N VAL A 2 9.04 -2.07 -2.57
CA VAL A 2 9.67 -2.36 -3.86
C VAL A 2 10.91 -1.45 -3.98
N PRO A 3 12.12 -2.00 -4.13
CA PRO A 3 13.32 -1.21 -4.39
C PRO A 3 13.32 -0.74 -5.85
N ILE A 4 13.69 0.53 -6.08
CA ILE A 4 13.48 1.24 -7.36
C ILE A 4 14.82 1.53 -8.04
N GLY A 5 14.84 1.41 -9.37
CA GLY A 5 15.91 1.91 -10.24
C GLY A 5 15.42 2.97 -11.24
N SER A 6 16.32 3.73 -11.85
CA SER A 6 16.00 4.85 -12.76
C SER A 6 15.34 4.48 -14.10
N GLY A 7 15.00 3.21 -14.35
CA GLY A 7 14.53 2.74 -15.67
C GLY A 7 15.62 2.68 -16.75
N GLY A 8 16.83 3.18 -16.48
CA GLY A 8 17.97 3.02 -17.36
C GLY A 8 18.04 3.99 -18.55
N ASN A 9 17.71 5.27 -18.34
CA ASN A 9 17.80 6.34 -19.33
C ASN A 9 18.66 7.52 -18.85
N VAL A 10 19.67 7.26 -18.01
CA VAL A 10 20.59 8.31 -17.56
C VAL A 10 21.46 8.73 -18.73
N LYS A 11 21.28 9.97 -19.20
CA LYS A 11 22.17 10.63 -20.17
C LYS A 11 23.43 11.10 -19.43
N GLY A 12 24.29 10.14 -19.09
CA GLY A 12 25.57 10.38 -18.43
C GLY A 12 26.71 10.56 -19.42
N ASP A 13 27.94 10.66 -18.91
CA ASP A 13 29.14 10.76 -19.73
C ASP A 13 29.41 9.43 -20.46
N VAL A 14 29.38 9.47 -21.80
CA VAL A 14 29.64 8.34 -22.70
C VAL A 14 31.08 8.31 -23.22
N SER A 15 31.92 9.25 -22.80
CA SER A 15 33.32 9.35 -23.26
C SER A 15 34.24 8.28 -22.65
N ILE A 16 33.73 7.52 -21.68
CA ILE A 16 34.50 6.54 -20.90
C ILE A 16 34.54 5.20 -21.64
N SER A 17 35.73 4.71 -21.90
CA SER A 17 35.88 3.38 -22.52
C SER A 17 35.44 2.26 -21.55
N LYS A 18 34.89 1.17 -22.11
CA LYS A 18 34.49 -0.03 -21.36
C LYS A 18 35.64 -0.59 -20.51
N ASP A 19 36.86 -0.56 -21.01
CA ASP A 19 38.04 -1.06 -20.31
C ASP A 19 38.38 -0.19 -19.08
N VAL A 20 38.18 1.13 -19.15
CA VAL A 20 38.36 2.04 -18.00
C VAL A 20 37.33 1.74 -16.91
N ILE A 21 36.06 1.54 -17.30
CA ILE A 21 34.98 1.20 -16.35
C ILE A 21 35.30 -0.10 -15.60
N LYS A 22 35.69 -1.14 -16.34
CA LYS A 22 36.09 -2.43 -15.76
C LYS A 22 37.29 -2.28 -14.83
N LEU A 23 38.32 -1.56 -15.26
CA LEU A 23 39.50 -1.32 -14.43
C LEU A 23 39.16 -0.63 -13.11
N ILE A 24 38.33 0.41 -13.13
CA ILE A 24 37.91 1.13 -11.92
C ILE A 24 37.15 0.17 -10.99
N ALA A 25 36.23 -0.64 -11.52
CA ALA A 25 35.51 -1.65 -10.73
C ALA A 25 36.48 -2.62 -10.04
N TRP A 26 37.42 -3.22 -10.79
CA TRP A 26 38.43 -4.13 -10.27
C TRP A 26 39.37 -3.49 -9.23
N VAL A 27 39.75 -2.23 -9.43
CA VAL A 27 40.59 -1.49 -8.48
C VAL A 27 39.84 -1.20 -7.17
N ILE A 28 38.53 -0.93 -7.22
CA ILE A 28 37.77 -0.64 -6.00
C ILE A 28 37.47 -1.93 -5.23
N SER A 29 37.05 -3.00 -5.91
CA SER A 29 36.74 -4.29 -5.29
C SER A 29 38.00 -4.97 -4.75
N GLU A 30 38.93 -5.30 -5.64
CA GLU A 30 40.08 -6.17 -5.37
C GLU A 30 41.40 -5.40 -5.15
N GLY A 31 41.39 -4.09 -5.38
CA GLY A 31 42.61 -3.27 -5.29
C GLY A 31 43.00 -2.86 -3.88
N SER A 32 44.31 -2.69 -3.67
CA SER A 32 44.91 -2.02 -2.52
C SER A 32 45.88 -0.93 -2.98
N LEU A 33 45.99 0.15 -2.20
CA LEU A 33 46.95 1.23 -2.43
C LEU A 33 47.94 1.28 -1.28
N ASP A 34 49.20 0.99 -1.58
CA ASP A 34 50.30 1.02 -0.61
C ASP A 34 50.72 2.48 -0.34
N LYS A 35 50.57 2.92 0.93
CA LYS A 35 50.98 4.25 1.40
C LYS A 35 52.35 4.17 2.09
N SER A 36 53.38 3.68 1.42
CA SER A 36 54.74 3.69 1.98
C SER A 36 55.29 5.12 2.02
N GLY A 37 55.78 5.60 3.17
CA GLY A 37 56.25 6.97 3.41
C GLY A 37 57.48 7.46 2.61
N ARG A 38 57.91 6.73 1.57
CA ARG A 38 58.90 7.18 0.57
C ARG A 38 58.49 6.67 -0.81
N GLY A 39 58.02 7.57 -1.67
CA GLY A 39 57.67 7.34 -3.09
C GLY A 39 56.19 7.52 -3.41
N ASP A 40 55.86 7.65 -4.70
CA ASP A 40 54.49 7.58 -5.21
C ASP A 40 53.93 6.18 -4.91
N GLY A 41 52.85 6.09 -4.14
CA GLY A 41 52.20 4.82 -3.76
C GLY A 41 51.92 3.90 -4.95
N ARG A 42 51.68 2.61 -4.68
CA ARG A 42 51.49 1.58 -5.73
C ARG A 42 50.15 0.90 -5.58
N ILE A 43 49.39 0.81 -6.68
CA ILE A 43 48.15 0.04 -6.72
C ILE A 43 48.50 -1.42 -7.01
N SER A 44 47.87 -2.34 -6.29
CA SER A 44 47.94 -3.77 -6.56
C SER A 44 46.52 -4.35 -6.59
N ILE A 45 46.21 -5.19 -7.57
CA ILE A 45 44.97 -5.98 -7.64
C ILE A 45 45.31 -7.42 -7.26
N TYR A 46 44.46 -8.04 -6.45
CA TYR A 46 44.64 -9.40 -5.96
C TYR A 46 43.57 -10.29 -6.60
N GLN A 47 43.97 -11.30 -7.36
CA GLN A 47 43.01 -12.22 -7.99
C GLN A 47 43.63 -13.61 -8.13
N SER A 48 42.86 -14.67 -7.86
CA SER A 48 43.36 -16.05 -7.99
C SER A 48 43.22 -16.55 -9.43
N LYS A 49 44.34 -16.88 -10.07
CA LYS A 49 44.37 -17.49 -11.40
C LYS A 49 43.77 -18.91 -11.43
N VAL A 50 43.73 -19.58 -10.28
CA VAL A 50 43.25 -20.97 -10.16
C VAL A 50 41.75 -21.02 -9.90
N LYS A 51 41.24 -20.23 -8.94
CA LYS A 51 39.81 -20.25 -8.57
C LYS A 51 38.93 -19.43 -9.50
N SER A 52 39.48 -18.35 -10.04
CA SER A 52 38.75 -17.35 -10.83
C SER A 52 39.53 -17.00 -12.09
N PRO A 53 39.79 -18.00 -12.97
CA PRO A 53 40.64 -17.83 -14.14
C PRO A 53 40.06 -16.83 -15.14
N TYR A 54 38.73 -16.72 -15.22
CA TYR A 54 38.07 -15.80 -16.15
C TYR A 54 38.27 -14.34 -15.74
N GLU A 55 38.03 -14.04 -14.46
CA GLU A 55 38.23 -12.72 -13.87
C GLU A 55 39.69 -12.30 -13.94
N TYR A 56 40.62 -13.24 -13.68
CA TYR A 56 42.05 -13.01 -13.82
C TYR A 56 42.42 -12.60 -15.26
N GLU A 57 41.98 -13.38 -16.26
CA GLU A 57 42.26 -13.07 -17.67
C GLU A 57 41.57 -11.77 -18.12
N GLU A 58 40.38 -11.45 -17.59
CA GLU A 58 39.71 -10.17 -17.87
C GLU A 58 40.53 -8.97 -17.35
N ILE A 59 41.06 -9.05 -16.13
CA ILE A 59 41.92 -7.99 -15.57
C ILE A 59 43.17 -7.81 -16.43
N ILE A 60 43.81 -8.90 -16.84
CA ILE A 60 45.03 -8.88 -17.67
C ILE A 60 44.74 -8.30 -19.06
N ALA A 61 43.64 -8.71 -19.69
CA ALA A 61 43.20 -8.16 -20.98
C ALA A 61 42.93 -6.66 -20.88
N THR A 62 42.22 -6.22 -19.82
CA THR A 62 41.94 -4.81 -19.53
C THR A 62 43.25 -4.01 -19.37
N CYS A 63 44.22 -4.56 -18.62
CA CYS A 63 45.53 -3.92 -18.45
C CYS A 63 46.29 -3.78 -19.76
N ARG A 64 46.25 -4.81 -20.63
CA ARG A 64 46.91 -4.80 -21.94
C ARG A 64 46.28 -3.75 -22.87
N ASN A 65 44.95 -3.70 -22.94
CA ASN A 65 44.23 -2.74 -23.79
C ASN A 65 44.50 -1.29 -23.40
N LEU A 66 44.64 -1.03 -22.10
CA LEU A 66 44.94 0.31 -21.57
C LEU A 66 46.44 0.64 -21.52
N GLY A 67 47.30 -0.28 -21.98
CA GLY A 67 48.75 -0.10 -21.98
C GLY A 67 49.33 0.12 -20.58
N LEU A 68 48.79 -0.57 -19.57
CA LEU A 68 49.25 -0.53 -18.20
C LEU A 68 50.37 -1.54 -17.98
N LYS A 69 51.45 -1.07 -17.35
CA LYS A 69 52.61 -1.89 -16.98
C LYS A 69 52.46 -2.36 -15.53
N TYR A 70 52.67 -3.66 -15.34
CA TYR A 70 52.57 -4.30 -14.03
C TYR A 70 53.59 -5.43 -13.91
N THR A 71 53.85 -5.85 -12.68
CA THR A 71 54.54 -7.10 -12.35
C THR A 71 53.55 -8.05 -11.69
N GLU A 72 53.71 -9.34 -11.97
CA GLU A 72 52.92 -10.40 -11.35
C GLU A 72 53.79 -11.13 -10.32
N ARG A 73 53.22 -11.41 -9.15
CA ARG A 73 53.82 -12.33 -8.18
C ARG A 73 52.73 -13.17 -7.53
N THR A 74 53.05 -14.42 -7.25
CA THR A 74 52.16 -15.29 -6.46
C THR A 74 52.41 -15.04 -4.97
N GLN A 75 51.34 -14.81 -4.22
CA GLN A 75 51.38 -14.73 -2.77
C GLN A 75 50.69 -15.96 -2.17
N GLN A 76 51.44 -16.74 -1.38
CA GLN A 76 50.89 -17.84 -0.60
C GLN A 76 50.23 -17.30 0.67
N GLY A 77 48.93 -17.54 0.83
CA GLY A 77 48.15 -17.14 2.00
C GLY A 77 47.83 -18.30 2.93
N LEU A 78 46.92 -18.06 3.89
CA LEU A 78 46.33 -19.11 4.75
C LEU A 78 45.31 -20.01 4.00
N GLY A 79 45.06 -19.72 2.72
CA GLY A 79 44.25 -20.50 1.79
C GLY A 79 44.99 -20.63 0.44
N ASP A 80 44.26 -20.77 -0.65
CA ASP A 80 44.85 -20.98 -1.98
C ASP A 80 45.65 -19.77 -2.52
N ASP A 81 46.56 -20.05 -3.44
CA ASP A 81 47.44 -19.07 -4.07
C ASP A 81 46.65 -17.91 -4.72
N CYS A 82 47.10 -16.68 -4.45
CA CYS A 82 46.54 -15.46 -5.02
C CYS A 82 47.61 -14.72 -5.83
N ASN A 83 47.28 -14.32 -7.06
CA ASN A 83 48.18 -13.56 -7.91
C ASN A 83 48.01 -12.08 -7.60
N VAL A 84 49.14 -11.41 -7.37
CA VAL A 84 49.20 -9.97 -7.12
C VAL A 84 49.70 -9.28 -8.37
N ILE A 85 48.81 -8.52 -9.00
CA ILE A 85 49.08 -7.68 -10.17
C ILE A 85 49.47 -6.30 -9.64
N ARG A 86 50.77 -6.02 -9.55
CA ARG A 86 51.30 -4.76 -9.00
C ARG A 86 51.68 -3.80 -10.11
N PHE A 87 51.00 -2.67 -10.21
CA PHE A 87 51.26 -1.65 -11.22
C PHE A 87 52.55 -0.88 -10.96
N ASP A 88 53.21 -0.39 -12.00
CA ASP A 88 54.35 0.53 -11.85
C ASP A 88 53.91 1.97 -11.49
N ALA A 89 54.85 2.92 -11.40
CA ALA A 89 54.55 4.32 -11.08
C ALA A 89 53.64 4.97 -12.11
N ASP A 90 53.96 4.79 -13.37
CA ASP A 90 53.27 5.48 -14.46
C ASP A 90 51.84 4.96 -14.58
N SER A 91 51.67 3.65 -14.47
CA SER A 91 50.36 3.00 -14.51
C SER A 91 49.54 3.33 -13.27
N THR A 92 50.16 3.37 -12.08
CA THR A 92 49.46 3.82 -10.86
C THR A 92 48.98 5.27 -11.00
N ARG A 93 49.79 6.17 -11.53
CA ARG A 93 49.39 7.57 -11.77
C ARG A 93 48.24 7.67 -12.78
N LYS A 94 48.30 6.89 -13.87
CA LYS A 94 47.19 6.81 -14.85
C LYS A 94 45.89 6.35 -14.19
N ILE A 95 45.95 5.31 -13.35
CA ILE A 95 44.77 4.79 -12.64
C ILE A 95 44.20 5.84 -11.68
N LEU A 96 45.06 6.47 -10.87
CA LEU A 96 44.63 7.48 -9.89
C LEU A 96 43.99 8.71 -10.54
N ASN A 97 44.35 9.06 -11.77
CA ASN A 97 43.70 10.16 -12.50
C ASN A 97 42.20 9.91 -12.74
N TYR A 98 41.76 8.65 -12.76
CA TYR A 98 40.32 8.32 -12.86
C TYR A 98 39.57 8.47 -11.53
N PHE A 99 40.26 8.69 -10.41
CA PHE A 99 39.67 8.86 -9.08
C PHE A 99 39.63 10.33 -8.64
N ASP A 100 39.67 11.26 -9.58
CA ASP A 100 39.86 12.69 -9.39
C ASP A 100 41.18 13.05 -8.68
N SER A 101 41.64 14.28 -8.90
CA SER A 101 43.00 14.74 -8.52
C SER A 101 43.27 14.77 -7.00
N ASN A 102 42.31 14.38 -6.16
CA ASN A 102 42.44 14.38 -4.71
C ASN A 102 43.14 13.10 -4.22
N LYS A 103 44.47 13.08 -4.40
CA LYS A 103 45.39 11.98 -4.00
C LYS A 103 45.26 11.55 -2.53
N GLU A 104 44.60 12.32 -1.67
CA GLU A 104 44.42 12.01 -0.25
C GLU A 104 43.38 10.90 0.01
N ARG A 105 42.33 10.82 -0.82
CA ARG A 105 41.21 9.86 -0.63
C ARG A 105 41.55 8.41 -1.04
N GLY A 106 42.55 8.20 -1.90
CA GLY A 106 42.99 6.87 -2.34
C GLY A 106 42.03 6.24 -3.36
N ILE A 107 41.75 4.93 -3.24
CA ILE A 107 40.98 4.16 -4.23
C ILE A 107 39.68 3.52 -3.68
N LYS A 108 39.32 3.79 -2.42
CA LYS A 108 38.19 3.12 -1.72
C LYS A 108 36.92 3.98 -1.68
N PHE A 109 36.51 4.47 -2.85
CA PHE A 109 35.24 5.15 -3.13
C PHE A 109 34.90 5.01 -4.62
N ILE A 110 33.66 5.30 -5.01
CA ILE A 110 33.25 5.34 -6.42
C ILE A 110 33.53 6.76 -6.96
N PRO A 111 34.36 6.92 -8.00
CA PRO A 111 34.74 8.24 -8.50
C PRO A 111 33.65 8.90 -9.36
N ASP A 112 33.72 10.23 -9.51
CA ASP A 112 32.67 11.02 -10.18
C ASP A 112 32.46 10.60 -11.64
N ILE A 113 33.54 10.17 -12.31
CA ILE A 113 33.48 9.61 -13.67
C ILE A 113 32.55 8.38 -13.76
N ILE A 114 32.43 7.58 -12.69
CA ILE A 114 31.48 6.45 -12.62
C ILE A 114 30.12 6.91 -12.07
N LEU A 115 30.09 7.83 -11.10
CA LEU A 115 28.83 8.35 -10.54
C LEU A 115 27.99 9.11 -11.58
N ASN A 116 28.63 9.70 -12.58
CA ASN A 116 28.02 10.44 -13.68
C ASN A 116 27.92 9.62 -14.99
N ALA A 117 28.24 8.32 -14.93
CA ALA A 117 28.20 7.46 -16.10
C ALA A 117 26.76 7.21 -16.59
N ASP A 118 26.62 6.98 -17.89
CA ASP A 118 25.33 6.61 -18.47
C ASP A 118 24.84 5.24 -17.95
N THR A 119 23.62 4.86 -18.32
CA THR A 119 23.02 3.62 -17.84
C THR A 119 23.83 2.39 -18.23
N GLU A 120 24.27 2.27 -19.48
CA GLU A 120 25.00 1.07 -19.94
C GLU A 120 26.36 0.94 -19.27
N SER A 121 27.06 2.06 -19.08
CA SER A 121 28.31 2.12 -18.34
C SER A 121 28.10 1.79 -16.86
N SER A 122 27.03 2.29 -16.25
CA SER A 122 26.66 1.97 -14.86
C SER A 122 26.32 0.48 -14.69
N ARG A 123 25.63 -0.13 -15.67
CA ARG A 123 25.35 -1.58 -15.68
C ARG A 123 26.63 -2.38 -15.76
N LEU A 124 27.52 -2.03 -16.69
CA LEU A 124 28.83 -2.66 -16.85
C LEU A 124 29.65 -2.56 -15.56
N PHE A 125 29.67 -1.39 -14.92
CA PHE A 125 30.38 -1.19 -13.66
C PHE A 125 29.86 -2.13 -12.56
N ILE A 126 28.54 -2.20 -12.35
CA ILE A 126 27.94 -3.04 -11.30
C ILE A 126 28.18 -4.52 -11.59
N GLU A 127 28.08 -4.95 -12.85
CA GLU A 127 28.32 -6.33 -13.25
C GLU A 127 29.77 -6.74 -12.98
N THR A 128 30.74 -5.90 -13.34
CA THR A 128 32.16 -6.16 -13.04
C THR A 128 32.45 -6.07 -11.54
N TYR A 129 31.86 -5.12 -10.81
CA TYR A 129 32.07 -4.99 -9.36
C TYR A 129 31.60 -6.25 -8.61
N ILE A 130 30.45 -6.82 -8.99
CA ILE A 130 29.90 -8.04 -8.40
C ILE A 130 30.81 -9.26 -8.63
N GLN A 131 31.59 -9.28 -9.72
CA GLN A 131 32.53 -10.39 -9.97
C GLN A 131 33.72 -10.39 -8.99
N GLY A 132 34.13 -9.23 -8.49
CA GLY A 132 35.16 -9.15 -7.43
C GLY A 132 34.58 -9.38 -6.04
N ASP A 133 33.80 -8.41 -5.56
CA ASP A 133 33.40 -8.33 -4.13
C ASP A 133 31.93 -8.76 -3.91
N GLY A 134 31.36 -9.49 -4.87
CA GLY A 134 29.97 -9.94 -4.86
C GLY A 134 29.77 -11.38 -4.39
N TYR A 135 28.56 -11.68 -3.92
CA TYR A 135 28.12 -13.00 -3.47
C TYR A 135 26.71 -13.30 -4.02
N GLU A 136 26.42 -14.56 -4.36
CA GLU A 136 25.15 -15.01 -4.96
C GLU A 136 24.73 -14.22 -6.22
N GLY A 137 25.68 -13.60 -6.94
CA GLY A 137 25.42 -12.84 -8.18
C GLY A 137 24.56 -11.59 -8.03
N CYS A 138 24.20 -11.19 -6.81
CA CYS A 138 23.33 -10.04 -6.56
C CYS A 138 23.56 -9.34 -5.21
N LYS A 139 24.49 -9.81 -4.37
CA LYS A 139 24.82 -9.19 -3.08
C LYS A 139 26.23 -8.64 -3.11
N ILE A 140 26.45 -7.48 -2.51
CA ILE A 140 27.77 -6.86 -2.32
C ILE A 140 27.95 -6.61 -0.83
N VAL A 141 29.13 -6.92 -0.28
CA VAL A 141 29.42 -6.71 1.15
C VAL A 141 30.55 -5.71 1.32
N THR A 142 30.27 -4.56 1.91
CA THR A 142 31.30 -3.54 2.17
C THR A 142 31.27 -3.05 3.61
N THR A 143 32.41 -2.58 4.09
CA THR A 143 32.52 -1.89 5.39
C THR A 143 32.69 -0.38 5.23
N SER A 144 32.80 0.11 3.99
CA SER A 144 32.95 1.54 3.67
C SER A 144 31.59 2.17 3.37
N GLU A 145 31.26 3.23 4.09
CA GLU A 145 30.04 4.01 3.82
C GLU A 145 30.11 4.74 2.49
N ALA A 146 31.30 5.22 2.09
CA ALA A 146 31.51 5.89 0.82
C ALA A 146 31.30 4.95 -0.37
N ILE A 147 31.80 3.70 -0.27
CA ILE A 147 31.55 2.68 -1.30
C ILE A 147 30.07 2.30 -1.31
N ARG A 148 29.44 2.13 -0.13
CA ARG A 148 28.01 1.82 -0.03
C ARG A 148 27.17 2.87 -0.74
N ASP A 149 27.36 4.15 -0.43
CA ASP A 149 26.54 5.22 -0.98
C ASP A 149 26.80 5.41 -2.48
N GLY A 150 28.06 5.33 -2.92
CA GLY A 150 28.39 5.38 -4.34
C GLY A 150 27.80 4.20 -5.12
N LEU A 151 27.89 2.97 -4.60
CA LEU A 151 27.27 1.80 -5.24
C LEU A 151 25.75 1.94 -5.36
N LEU A 152 25.08 2.47 -4.32
CA LEU A 152 23.63 2.71 -4.38
C LEU A 152 23.25 3.69 -5.50
N GLN A 153 24.03 4.75 -5.68
CA GLN A 153 23.83 5.69 -6.77
C GLN A 153 24.02 5.03 -8.15
N VAL A 154 25.12 4.29 -8.35
CA VAL A 154 25.38 3.61 -9.62
C VAL A 154 24.33 2.52 -9.91
N ILE A 155 23.86 1.80 -8.89
CA ILE A 155 22.75 0.83 -9.00
C ILE A 155 21.48 1.53 -9.51
N VAL A 156 21.17 2.72 -8.98
CA VAL A 156 20.04 3.52 -9.47
C VAL A 156 20.29 3.96 -10.91
N ASN A 157 21.47 4.46 -11.26
CA ASN A 157 21.82 4.88 -12.63
C ASN A 157 21.73 3.73 -13.65
N ALA A 158 22.06 2.52 -13.23
CA ALA A 158 21.92 1.28 -14.00
C ALA A 158 20.45 0.86 -14.24
N GLY A 159 19.51 1.53 -13.58
CA GLY A 159 18.09 1.20 -13.65
C GLY A 159 17.69 0.08 -12.70
N TYR A 160 18.49 -0.23 -11.68
CA TYR A 160 18.23 -1.31 -10.71
C TYR A 160 17.83 -0.75 -9.34
N GLY A 161 17.11 -1.55 -8.56
CA GLY A 161 16.85 -1.28 -7.15
C GLY A 161 17.90 -1.91 -6.24
N ALA A 162 17.95 -1.50 -4.97
CA ALA A 162 18.72 -2.20 -3.95
C ALA A 162 18.09 -2.16 -2.55
N THR A 163 18.42 -3.16 -1.73
CA THR A 163 18.21 -3.12 -0.28
C THR A 163 19.55 -3.15 0.45
N VAL A 164 19.66 -2.45 1.58
CA VAL A 164 20.83 -2.49 2.45
C VAL A 164 20.44 -3.02 3.82
N SER A 165 21.14 -4.05 4.28
CA SER A 165 21.09 -4.49 5.68
C SER A 165 22.44 -4.28 6.35
N VAL A 166 22.42 -4.05 7.66
CA VAL A 166 23.64 -3.88 8.47
C VAL A 166 23.79 -5.10 9.36
N ARG A 167 24.85 -5.88 9.15
CA ARG A 167 25.22 -6.97 10.05
C ARG A 167 26.26 -6.44 11.04
N LYS A 168 25.93 -6.52 12.33
CA LYS A 168 26.90 -6.21 13.41
C LYS A 168 28.00 -7.28 13.41
N PRO A 169 29.25 -6.93 13.76
CA PRO A 169 30.33 -7.90 13.81
C PRO A 169 30.05 -8.96 14.88
N ASP A 170 30.17 -10.24 14.52
CA ASP A 170 29.87 -11.39 15.38
C ASP A 170 31.01 -11.70 16.38
N ASN A 171 32.11 -10.93 16.38
CA ASN A 171 33.28 -11.15 17.22
C ASN A 171 33.83 -9.86 17.84
N LYS A 172 34.58 -9.99 18.95
CA LYS A 172 35.19 -8.86 19.69
C LYS A 172 36.35 -8.16 18.96
N LEU A 173 36.77 -8.68 17.80
CA LEU A 173 37.94 -8.21 17.05
C LEU A 173 37.60 -7.13 16.02
N SER A 174 36.39 -7.13 15.45
CA SER A 174 35.95 -6.12 14.50
C SER A 174 34.91 -5.20 15.13
N LYS A 175 35.13 -3.88 15.03
CA LYS A 175 34.20 -2.85 15.56
C LYS A 175 33.28 -2.24 14.48
N LYS A 176 33.47 -2.58 13.20
CA LYS A 176 32.73 -1.97 12.08
C LYS A 176 31.59 -2.87 11.61
N GLY A 177 30.41 -2.28 11.41
CA GLY A 177 29.26 -2.95 10.79
C GLY A 177 29.57 -3.28 9.32
N ARG A 178 29.04 -4.42 8.85
CA ARG A 178 29.12 -4.81 7.44
C ARG A 178 27.80 -4.44 6.76
N PHE A 179 27.88 -3.63 5.71
CA PHE A 179 26.75 -3.31 4.84
C PHE A 179 26.60 -4.43 3.81
N ILE A 180 25.43 -5.05 3.77
CA ILE A 180 25.07 -6.04 2.77
C ILE A 180 24.08 -5.38 1.83
N ILE A 181 24.51 -5.08 0.61
CA ILE A 181 23.73 -4.44 -0.44
C ILE A 181 23.21 -5.54 -1.36
N ARG A 182 21.90 -5.72 -1.49
CA ARG A 182 21.29 -6.64 -2.46
C ARG A 182 20.77 -5.85 -3.64
N VAL A 183 21.37 -6.05 -4.82
CA VAL A 183 20.95 -5.48 -6.11
C VAL A 183 19.74 -6.24 -6.62
N ILE A 184 18.74 -5.51 -7.09
CA ILE A 184 17.43 -6.02 -7.50
C ILE A 184 17.11 -5.48 -8.89
N LYS A 185 17.20 -6.34 -9.90
CA LYS A 185 16.91 -6.01 -11.30
C LYS A 185 15.41 -6.25 -11.58
N HIS A 186 14.55 -5.25 -11.42
CA HIS A 186 13.11 -5.31 -11.77
C HIS A 186 12.78 -4.38 -12.95
N ARG A 187 11.68 -4.66 -13.68
CA ARG A 187 11.27 -3.94 -14.90
C ARG A 187 10.25 -2.81 -14.69
N ASP A 188 9.69 -2.64 -13.49
CA ASP A 188 8.34 -2.06 -13.36
C ASP A 188 8.21 -0.74 -12.56
N THR A 189 9.24 0.10 -12.42
CA THR A 189 9.06 1.49 -11.93
C THR A 189 10.23 2.39 -12.36
N TYR A 190 9.96 3.57 -12.92
CA TYR A 190 10.99 4.48 -13.48
C TYR A 190 10.74 5.96 -13.13
N ILE A 191 11.82 6.72 -13.03
CA ILE A 191 11.84 8.18 -12.84
C ILE A 191 12.09 8.81 -14.22
N GLU A 192 11.15 9.62 -14.71
CA GLU A 192 11.19 10.16 -16.09
C GLU A 192 11.99 11.47 -16.22
N LYS A 193 12.10 12.26 -15.15
CA LYS A 193 12.76 13.58 -15.14
C LYS A 193 13.31 13.90 -13.75
N ILE A 194 14.47 14.55 -13.69
CA ILE A 194 15.08 15.07 -12.46
C ILE A 194 15.26 16.58 -12.64
N GLU A 195 14.87 17.36 -11.64
CA GLU A 195 15.06 18.80 -11.57
C GLU A 195 15.73 19.13 -10.23
N GLU A 196 16.88 19.81 -10.28
CA GLU A 196 17.67 20.17 -9.11
C GLU A 196 17.33 21.61 -8.68
N VAL A 197 17.13 21.80 -7.38
CA VAL A 197 16.77 23.10 -6.79
C VAL A 197 17.66 23.33 -5.57
N GLU A 198 18.34 24.48 -5.49
CA GLU A 198 19.05 24.88 -4.27
C GLU A 198 18.05 25.22 -3.15
N TYR A 199 18.22 24.60 -1.99
CA TYR A 199 17.35 24.80 -0.83
C TYR A 199 18.14 24.82 0.47
N GLU A 200 17.88 25.82 1.31
CA GLU A 200 18.45 25.95 2.66
C GLU A 200 17.31 26.14 3.68
N GLY A 201 17.08 25.16 4.57
CA GLY A 201 16.00 25.19 5.55
C GLY A 201 15.57 23.83 6.09
N ILE A 202 14.53 23.80 6.94
CA ILE A 202 13.89 22.57 7.44
C ILE A 202 12.72 22.22 6.50
N ILE A 203 12.77 21.04 5.88
CA ILE A 203 11.69 20.51 5.04
C ILE A 203 10.57 19.97 5.93
N TRP A 204 9.45 20.68 6.00
CA TRP A 204 8.28 20.29 6.80
C TRP A 204 7.32 19.35 6.06
N CYS A 205 7.12 19.55 4.75
CA CYS A 205 6.25 18.73 3.90
C CYS A 205 6.65 18.90 2.42
N PRO A 206 7.30 17.91 1.78
CA PRO A 206 7.55 17.95 0.35
C PRO A 206 6.21 17.76 -0.39
N ASN A 207 5.87 18.70 -1.27
CA ASN A 207 4.76 18.57 -2.21
C ASN A 207 5.36 18.41 -3.61
N THR A 208 4.85 17.44 -4.38
CA THR A 208 5.20 17.19 -5.77
C THR A 208 3.93 17.20 -6.60
N ASP A 209 4.01 17.43 -7.90
CA ASP A 209 2.83 17.53 -8.77
C ASP A 209 1.91 16.29 -8.71
N ASN A 210 2.43 15.13 -8.30
CA ASN A 210 1.70 13.88 -8.12
C ASN A 210 1.63 13.41 -6.66
N GLU A 211 1.94 14.29 -5.69
CA GLU A 211 1.97 14.03 -4.24
C GLU A 211 2.85 12.83 -3.85
N THR A 212 3.75 12.40 -4.73
CA THR A 212 4.63 11.24 -4.60
C THR A 212 6.06 11.70 -4.30
N VAL A 213 6.65 11.18 -3.23
CA VAL A 213 7.99 11.53 -2.76
C VAL A 213 8.83 10.26 -2.49
N VAL A 214 10.09 10.28 -2.91
CA VAL A 214 11.03 9.20 -2.59
C VAL A 214 11.71 9.54 -1.27
N ALA A 215 11.56 8.70 -0.26
CA ALA A 215 12.13 8.90 1.07
C ALA A 215 13.03 7.72 1.48
N ARG A 216 13.99 7.98 2.37
CA ARG A 216 14.83 6.95 3.01
C ARG A 216 14.53 6.92 4.50
N ARG A 217 14.03 5.80 5.03
CA ARG A 217 13.78 5.59 6.46
C ARG A 217 14.40 4.28 6.90
N ASN A 218 15.25 4.33 7.94
CA ASN A 218 15.96 3.17 8.49
C ASN A 218 16.71 2.35 7.41
N GLY A 219 17.38 3.03 6.47
CA GLY A 219 18.17 2.40 5.42
C GLY A 219 17.36 1.83 4.25
N LYS A 220 16.03 1.96 4.24
CA LYS A 220 15.15 1.55 3.13
C LYS A 220 14.72 2.76 2.33
N ILE A 221 14.91 2.71 1.02
CA ILE A 221 14.34 3.67 0.06
C ILE A 221 12.91 3.24 -0.21
N PHE A 222 11.95 4.16 -0.12
CA PHE A 222 10.54 3.91 -0.40
C PHE A 222 9.90 5.15 -1.02
N ILE A 223 8.94 4.94 -1.90
CA ILE A 223 8.01 5.98 -2.29
C ILE A 223 6.98 6.13 -1.16
N THR A 224 6.78 7.36 -0.70
CA THR A 224 5.68 7.78 0.16
C THR A 224 4.98 8.95 -0.50
N GLY A 225 3.76 9.27 -0.07
CA GLY A 225 2.88 10.08 -0.89
C GLY A 225 1.62 9.30 -1.18
N ASN A 226 0.88 9.00 -0.11
CA ASN A 226 -0.46 8.52 -0.33
C ASN A 226 -1.24 9.70 -0.88
N THR A 227 -1.90 9.50 -2.02
CA THR A 227 -3.06 10.31 -2.39
C THR A 227 -3.89 10.51 -1.13
N PRO A 228 -4.28 11.75 -0.79
CA PRO A 228 -5.03 12.00 0.42
C PRO A 228 -6.24 11.08 0.45
N PHE A 229 -6.45 10.42 1.60
CA PHE A 229 -7.62 9.58 1.81
C PHE A 229 -8.86 10.50 1.74
N THR A 230 -9.48 10.53 0.58
CA THR A 230 -10.56 11.45 0.25
C THR A 230 -11.84 10.67 -0.01
N ASN A 231 -12.95 11.24 0.45
CA ASN A 231 -14.28 10.73 0.17
C ASN A 231 -15.08 11.86 -0.48
N VAL A 232 -15.95 11.50 -1.41
CA VAL A 232 -16.95 12.40 -1.96
C VAL A 232 -18.32 11.78 -1.76
N THR A 233 -19.25 12.56 -1.20
CA THR A 233 -20.65 12.17 -1.10
C THR A 233 -21.43 12.96 -2.14
N LEU A 234 -22.13 12.23 -3.01
CA LEU A 234 -22.80 12.78 -4.16
C LEU A 234 -24.31 12.69 -3.95
N ASP A 235 -24.95 13.86 -3.90
CA ASP A 235 -26.40 13.97 -3.94
C ASP A 235 -26.86 13.90 -5.41
N LEU A 236 -27.90 13.10 -5.67
CA LEU A 236 -28.49 12.97 -7.01
C LEU A 236 -29.57 14.01 -7.28
N LYS A 237 -30.13 14.61 -6.23
CA LYS A 237 -31.09 15.70 -6.32
C LYS A 237 -30.62 16.90 -5.52
N VAL A 238 -31.00 18.09 -5.95
CA VAL A 238 -30.77 19.32 -5.17
C VAL A 238 -31.43 19.15 -3.80
N PRO A 239 -30.67 19.25 -2.69
CA PRO A 239 -31.23 19.10 -1.36
C PRO A 239 -32.25 20.19 -1.04
N ASP A 240 -33.34 19.83 -0.36
CA ASP A 240 -34.46 20.75 -0.10
C ASP A 240 -34.01 22.03 0.62
N PHE A 241 -33.13 21.92 1.63
CA PHE A 241 -32.61 23.07 2.36
C PHE A 241 -31.67 23.99 1.54
N MET A 242 -31.18 23.54 0.38
CA MET A 242 -30.38 24.35 -0.54
C MET A 242 -31.18 24.88 -1.71
N LYS A 243 -32.30 24.23 -2.05
CA LYS A 243 -33.14 24.50 -3.23
C LYS A 243 -33.42 25.99 -3.45
N HIS A 244 -33.76 26.72 -2.40
CA HIS A 244 -34.10 28.15 -2.47
C HIS A 244 -32.94 29.11 -2.17
N LYS A 245 -31.73 28.61 -1.92
CA LYS A 245 -30.56 29.44 -1.66
C LYS A 245 -29.96 29.92 -2.97
N ALA A 246 -29.55 31.18 -3.00
CA ALA A 246 -28.81 31.75 -4.13
C ALA A 246 -27.47 31.02 -4.31
N VAL A 247 -27.11 30.74 -5.56
CA VAL A 247 -25.81 30.16 -5.92
C VAL A 247 -24.70 31.17 -5.65
N ILE A 248 -23.53 30.69 -5.23
CA ILE A 248 -22.35 31.50 -5.01
C ILE A 248 -21.33 31.22 -6.12
N VAL A 249 -20.97 32.24 -6.89
CA VAL A 249 -19.94 32.16 -7.94
C VAL A 249 -18.86 33.21 -7.64
N GLY A 250 -17.60 32.78 -7.53
CA GLY A 250 -16.49 33.68 -7.18
C GLY A 250 -16.70 34.43 -5.85
N GLY A 251 -17.40 33.81 -4.89
CA GLY A 251 -17.75 34.43 -3.60
C GLY A 251 -18.92 35.41 -3.65
N LYS A 252 -19.58 35.59 -4.81
CA LYS A 252 -20.73 36.49 -4.96
C LYS A 252 -22.02 35.72 -5.14
N LEU A 253 -23.06 36.12 -4.41
CA LEU A 253 -24.42 35.61 -4.58
C LEU A 253 -24.93 35.96 -5.98
N GLN A 254 -25.59 35.00 -6.61
CA GLN A 254 -26.23 35.15 -7.91
C GLN A 254 -27.75 35.25 -7.76
N ASN A 255 -28.43 35.68 -8.83
CA ASN A 255 -29.90 35.72 -8.84
C ASN A 255 -30.53 34.32 -8.97
N ALA A 256 -29.78 33.35 -9.51
CA ALA A 256 -30.21 31.97 -9.64
C ALA A 256 -30.05 31.22 -8.32
N SER A 257 -30.99 30.31 -8.05
CA SER A 257 -31.02 29.44 -6.88
C SER A 257 -30.46 28.05 -7.19
N TYR A 258 -29.96 27.32 -6.20
CA TYR A 258 -29.44 25.96 -6.42
C TYR A 258 -30.49 25.01 -7.02
N GLY A 259 -31.78 25.22 -6.73
CA GLY A 259 -32.87 24.42 -7.28
C GLY A 259 -32.99 24.46 -8.81
N GLU A 260 -32.41 25.48 -9.46
CA GLU A 260 -32.41 25.63 -10.91
C GLU A 260 -31.33 24.78 -11.60
N PHE A 261 -30.40 24.18 -10.84
CA PHE A 261 -29.21 23.49 -11.38
C PHE A 261 -29.27 21.96 -11.29
N GLN A 262 -30.47 21.36 -11.27
CA GLN A 262 -30.62 19.89 -11.27
C GLN A 262 -29.98 19.26 -12.51
N LYS A 263 -30.12 19.90 -13.68
CA LYS A 263 -29.55 19.40 -14.93
C LYS A 263 -28.02 19.33 -14.88
N GLU A 264 -27.38 20.34 -14.30
CA GLU A 264 -25.93 20.39 -14.12
C GLU A 264 -25.46 19.34 -13.10
N MET A 265 -26.24 19.10 -12.03
CA MET A 265 -25.98 18.01 -11.09
C MET A 265 -26.05 16.63 -11.77
N ASP A 266 -27.04 16.42 -12.65
CA ASP A 266 -27.17 15.16 -13.40
C ASP A 266 -25.97 14.96 -14.33
N VAL A 267 -25.58 16.00 -15.07
CA VAL A 267 -24.40 15.98 -15.96
C VAL A 267 -23.13 15.68 -15.17
N PHE A 268 -22.94 16.33 -14.03
CA PHE A 268 -21.76 16.11 -13.18
C PHE A 268 -21.71 14.68 -12.63
N ASN A 269 -22.80 14.19 -12.06
CA ASN A 269 -22.87 12.83 -11.51
C ASN A 269 -22.62 11.76 -12.58
N ARG A 270 -23.21 11.95 -13.76
CA ARG A 270 -23.01 11.08 -14.90
C ARG A 270 -21.54 11.05 -15.34
N ALA A 271 -20.97 12.22 -15.61
CA ALA A 271 -19.58 12.35 -16.04
C ALA A 271 -18.60 11.78 -14.99
N PHE A 272 -18.82 12.07 -13.71
CA PHE A 272 -18.01 11.53 -12.63
C PHE A 272 -18.05 9.99 -12.61
N ALA A 273 -19.23 9.39 -12.70
CA ALA A 273 -19.38 7.93 -12.70
C ALA A 273 -18.80 7.29 -13.97
N GLU A 274 -18.92 7.93 -15.14
CA GLU A 274 -18.29 7.47 -16.39
C GLU A 274 -16.76 7.45 -16.27
N VAL A 275 -16.13 8.50 -15.75
CA VAL A 275 -14.67 8.55 -15.52
C VAL A 275 -14.24 7.48 -14.50
N MET A 276 -14.98 7.33 -13.39
CA MET A 276 -14.67 6.30 -12.39
C MET A 276 -14.83 4.87 -12.94
N ALA A 277 -15.75 4.65 -13.90
CA ALA A 277 -15.93 3.38 -14.59
C ALA A 277 -14.84 3.10 -15.62
N GLU A 278 -14.28 4.12 -16.26
CA GLU A 278 -13.18 3.99 -17.22
C GLU A 278 -11.89 3.55 -16.51
N GLY A 279 -11.57 4.22 -15.40
CA GLY A 279 -10.34 4.00 -14.62
C GLY A 279 -9.16 4.86 -15.09
N ASP A 280 -7.96 4.53 -14.62
CA ASP A 280 -6.72 5.18 -15.04
C ASP A 280 -6.34 4.81 -16.49
N ALA A 281 -5.23 5.36 -17.00
CA ALA A 281 -4.74 5.08 -18.35
C ALA A 281 -4.44 3.59 -18.64
N LYS A 282 -4.40 2.73 -17.63
CA LYS A 282 -4.23 1.27 -17.74
C LYS A 282 -5.49 0.49 -17.32
N GLY A 283 -6.62 1.18 -17.15
CA GLY A 283 -7.89 0.61 -16.73
C GLY A 283 -7.92 0.16 -15.26
N ARG A 284 -7.05 0.71 -14.41
CA ARG A 284 -7.12 0.48 -12.96
C ARG A 284 -8.20 1.35 -12.32
N PRO A 285 -8.87 0.87 -11.27
CA PRO A 285 -9.78 1.73 -10.51
C PRO A 285 -9.01 2.87 -9.85
N PHE A 286 -9.65 4.03 -9.75
CA PHE A 286 -9.20 5.06 -8.82
C PHE A 286 -9.51 4.61 -7.38
N THR A 287 -8.48 4.51 -6.54
CA THR A 287 -8.68 4.22 -5.11
C THR A 287 -9.35 5.40 -4.39
N PHE A 288 -9.02 6.63 -4.80
CA PHE A 288 -9.53 7.87 -4.22
C PHE A 288 -9.93 8.87 -5.32
N PRO A 289 -10.93 9.74 -5.06
CA PRO A 289 -11.76 9.74 -3.86
C PRO A 289 -12.71 8.53 -3.83
N ILE A 290 -13.08 8.08 -2.64
CA ILE A 290 -14.10 7.04 -2.47
C ILE A 290 -15.47 7.70 -2.66
N PRO A 291 -16.26 7.32 -3.69
CA PRO A 291 -17.57 7.90 -3.90
C PRO A 291 -18.62 7.22 -3.04
N THR A 292 -19.58 8.00 -2.54
CA THR A 292 -20.75 7.56 -1.78
C THR A 292 -22.01 8.20 -2.36
N TYR A 293 -23.02 7.39 -2.66
CA TYR A 293 -24.32 7.85 -3.10
C TYR A 293 -25.40 7.60 -2.06
N ASN A 294 -26.18 8.65 -1.78
CA ASN A 294 -27.30 8.60 -0.85
C ASN A 294 -28.54 8.08 -1.57
N ILE A 295 -29.15 7.01 -1.05
CA ILE A 295 -30.40 6.46 -1.59
C ILE A 295 -31.55 6.83 -0.65
N THR A 296 -32.48 7.62 -1.18
CA THR A 296 -33.65 8.14 -0.46
C THR A 296 -34.94 7.46 -0.93
N LYS A 297 -36.05 7.70 -0.23
CA LYS A 297 -37.36 7.12 -0.56
C LYS A 297 -37.87 7.52 -1.95
N ASP A 298 -37.43 8.68 -2.47
CA ASP A 298 -37.79 9.22 -3.78
C ASP A 298 -36.73 8.93 -4.86
N PHE A 299 -35.83 7.97 -4.61
CA PHE A 299 -34.80 7.57 -5.57
C PHE A 299 -35.41 6.96 -6.83
N GLU A 300 -35.00 7.48 -7.99
CA GLU A 300 -35.54 7.08 -9.30
C GLU A 300 -34.71 5.94 -9.90
N TRP A 301 -35.07 4.70 -9.58
CA TRP A 301 -34.34 3.49 -10.00
C TRP A 301 -34.16 3.31 -11.51
N ASP A 302 -35.04 3.88 -12.33
CA ASP A 302 -35.02 3.75 -13.78
C ASP A 302 -34.55 5.03 -14.49
N ASN A 303 -33.95 5.97 -13.77
CA ASN A 303 -33.36 7.17 -14.35
C ASN A 303 -32.09 6.82 -15.17
N GLU A 304 -32.09 7.17 -16.45
CA GLU A 304 -31.00 6.88 -17.39
C GLU A 304 -29.68 7.55 -16.99
N ASN A 305 -29.73 8.70 -16.30
CA ASN A 305 -28.52 9.38 -15.81
C ASN A 305 -27.77 8.57 -14.74
N TYR A 306 -28.42 7.57 -14.12
CA TYR A 306 -27.81 6.72 -13.10
C TYR A 306 -27.18 5.45 -13.69
N ILE A 307 -27.33 5.17 -14.99
CA ILE A 307 -26.74 3.98 -15.63
C ILE A 307 -25.22 3.89 -15.37
N PRO A 308 -24.42 4.97 -15.52
CA PRO A 308 -22.99 4.89 -15.24
C PRO A 308 -22.64 4.56 -13.79
N ILE A 309 -23.49 4.94 -12.82
CA ILE A 309 -23.32 4.59 -11.40
C ILE A 309 -23.40 3.06 -11.23
N TRP A 310 -24.38 2.44 -11.90
CA TRP A 310 -24.54 0.99 -11.87
C TRP A 310 -23.41 0.27 -12.61
N GLU A 311 -22.92 0.82 -13.72
CA GLU A 311 -21.77 0.27 -14.46
C GLU A 311 -20.47 0.33 -13.65
N MET A 312 -20.16 1.45 -12.99
CA MET A 312 -18.98 1.50 -12.11
C MET A 312 -19.11 0.53 -10.93
N THR A 313 -20.33 0.32 -10.41
CA THR A 313 -20.58 -0.65 -9.33
C THR A 313 -20.36 -2.07 -9.82
N ARG A 314 -20.86 -2.40 -11.01
CA ARG A 314 -20.69 -3.70 -11.64
C ARG A 314 -19.23 -4.02 -11.92
N LYS A 315 -18.46 -3.06 -12.42
CA LYS A 315 -17.06 -3.26 -12.84
C LYS A 315 -16.08 -3.26 -11.67
N TYR A 316 -16.15 -2.26 -10.79
CA TYR A 316 -15.14 -2.06 -9.74
C TYR A 316 -15.71 -2.16 -8.32
N GLY A 317 -17.03 -2.19 -8.16
CA GLY A 317 -17.67 -2.19 -6.85
C GLY A 317 -17.60 -0.86 -6.10
N ILE A 318 -17.44 0.23 -6.84
CA ILE A 318 -17.67 1.61 -6.37
C ILE A 318 -19.00 2.07 -6.95
N PRO A 319 -19.85 2.79 -6.22
CA PRO A 319 -19.57 3.53 -5.00
C PRO A 319 -19.97 2.76 -3.73
N TYR A 320 -19.87 3.44 -2.60
CA TYR A 320 -20.68 3.12 -1.42
C TYR A 320 -22.12 3.55 -1.63
N PHE A 321 -23.06 2.78 -1.11
CA PHE A 321 -24.46 3.17 -1.00
C PHE A 321 -24.80 3.46 0.46
N SER A 322 -25.36 4.64 0.72
CA SER A 322 -25.92 5.00 2.02
C SER A 322 -27.44 4.88 1.97
N ASN A 323 -28.01 4.07 2.86
CA ASN A 323 -29.43 3.77 2.89
C ASN A 323 -30.18 4.75 3.81
N PHE A 324 -30.96 5.65 3.22
CA PHE A 324 -31.87 6.55 3.93
C PHE A 324 -33.35 6.13 3.81
N VAL A 325 -33.65 5.03 3.12
CA VAL A 325 -35.03 4.55 2.91
C VAL A 325 -35.61 4.00 4.22
N ASN A 326 -34.87 3.10 4.86
CA ASN A 326 -35.27 2.41 6.10
C ASN A 326 -34.54 2.96 7.35
N SER A 327 -33.95 4.16 7.23
CA SER A 327 -33.26 4.86 8.30
C SER A 327 -34.16 5.90 8.97
N ASP A 328 -33.96 6.11 10.28
CA ASP A 328 -34.57 7.21 11.03
C ASP A 328 -33.92 8.58 10.73
N MET A 329 -32.92 8.64 9.84
CA MET A 329 -32.17 9.85 9.49
C MET A 329 -32.53 10.38 8.11
N LYS A 330 -32.36 11.70 7.93
CA LYS A 330 -32.37 12.34 6.61
C LYS A 330 -30.94 12.46 6.05
N PRO A 331 -30.75 12.54 4.72
CA PRO A 331 -29.44 12.80 4.11
C PRO A 331 -28.74 14.06 4.64
N GLU A 332 -29.53 15.04 5.08
CA GLU A 332 -29.08 16.30 5.69
C GLU A 332 -28.35 16.09 7.03
N ASP A 333 -28.68 15.01 7.74
CA ASP A 333 -28.20 14.68 9.08
C ASP A 333 -26.83 13.96 9.08
N ALA A 334 -26.41 13.46 7.91
CA ALA A 334 -25.24 12.57 7.76
C ALA A 334 -24.03 13.22 7.05
N ARG A 335 -24.15 14.47 6.59
CA ARG A 335 -23.24 15.11 5.61
C ARG A 335 -21.81 15.38 6.08
N SER A 336 -21.51 15.08 7.34
CA SER A 336 -20.40 15.74 8.01
C SER A 336 -19.17 14.87 8.25
N MET A 337 -19.07 13.64 7.74
CA MET A 337 -17.92 12.76 8.05
C MET A 337 -17.56 11.70 6.99
N CYS A 338 -16.25 11.47 6.81
CA CYS A 338 -15.69 10.41 5.97
C CYS A 338 -16.13 8.99 6.40
N CYS A 339 -16.34 8.17 5.37
CA CYS A 339 -16.65 6.75 5.31
C CYS A 339 -17.87 6.20 6.04
N ARG A 340 -18.23 6.57 7.28
CA ARG A 340 -19.21 5.73 8.00
C ARG A 340 -20.02 6.36 9.16
N LEU A 341 -19.65 7.53 9.69
CA LEU A 341 -20.14 8.02 11.00
C LEU A 341 -21.62 8.45 11.01
N ARG A 342 -22.40 8.00 12.01
CA ARG A 342 -23.81 8.40 12.25
C ARG A 342 -23.90 9.51 13.32
N LEU A 343 -24.91 10.38 13.26
CA LEU A 343 -25.19 11.38 14.29
C LEU A 343 -26.61 11.17 14.83
N ASP A 344 -26.79 11.04 16.14
CA ASP A 344 -28.11 11.19 16.76
C ASP A 344 -28.34 12.65 17.12
N LEU A 345 -29.05 13.36 16.23
CA LEU A 345 -29.29 14.79 16.34
C LEU A 345 -30.26 15.17 17.47
N LYS A 346 -31.04 14.24 18.03
CA LYS A 346 -31.92 14.57 19.17
C LYS A 346 -31.11 14.96 20.41
N GLN A 347 -29.87 14.47 20.54
CA GLN A 347 -28.95 14.85 21.61
C GLN A 347 -28.20 16.16 21.32
N LEU A 348 -27.83 16.41 20.05
CA LEU A 348 -27.24 17.69 19.62
C LEU A 348 -28.24 18.86 19.72
N ALA A 349 -29.53 18.61 19.44
CA ALA A 349 -30.59 19.61 19.54
C ALA A 349 -30.83 20.08 20.99
N LYS A 350 -30.67 19.21 22.00
CA LYS A 350 -30.83 19.56 23.42
C LYS A 350 -29.80 20.57 23.94
N ARG A 351 -28.69 20.81 23.22
CA ARG A 351 -27.63 21.77 23.60
C ARG A 351 -27.60 23.03 22.72
N GLY A 352 -28.73 23.39 22.08
CA GLY A 352 -28.93 24.72 21.47
C GLY A 352 -28.28 24.94 20.10
N GLY A 353 -28.04 23.87 19.35
CA GLY A 353 -27.46 23.92 17.99
C GLY A 353 -28.52 23.87 16.89
N GLY A 354 -29.15 25.00 16.57
CA GLY A 354 -29.92 25.15 15.34
C GLY A 354 -29.09 24.83 14.09
N LEU A 355 -29.71 24.07 13.18
CA LEU A 355 -29.20 23.31 12.03
C LEU A 355 -28.61 24.12 10.85
N PHE A 356 -28.06 25.31 11.08
CA PHE A 356 -27.53 26.16 10.02
C PHE A 356 -26.11 26.61 10.35
N GLY A 357 -25.12 25.88 9.81
CA GLY A 357 -23.71 26.30 9.75
C GLY A 357 -22.66 25.26 10.18
N SER A 358 -23.05 24.14 10.79
CA SER A 358 -22.13 23.14 11.36
C SER A 358 -21.83 21.92 10.47
N ASN A 359 -22.55 21.73 9.37
CA ASN A 359 -22.55 20.44 8.65
C ASN A 359 -21.32 20.07 7.80
N PRO A 360 -20.25 20.88 7.70
CA PRO A 360 -18.94 20.37 7.25
C PRO A 360 -17.80 20.49 8.29
N LEU A 361 -18.07 20.91 9.54
CA LEU A 361 -17.03 21.25 10.54
C LEU A 361 -17.02 20.30 11.74
N THR A 362 -17.05 19.00 11.48
CA THR A 362 -16.89 17.96 12.50
C THR A 362 -15.91 16.88 12.01
N GLY A 363 -15.54 15.99 12.91
CA GLY A 363 -14.43 15.06 12.80
C GLY A 363 -14.47 14.05 13.93
N SER A 364 -13.47 13.17 13.97
CA SER A 364 -13.07 12.50 15.20
C SER A 364 -11.71 13.03 15.60
N ILE A 365 -11.51 13.36 16.89
CA ILE A 365 -10.20 13.76 17.40
C ILE A 365 -9.24 12.56 17.47
N GLY A 366 -9.77 11.34 17.44
CA GLY A 366 -9.03 10.11 17.59
C GLY A 366 -9.94 8.92 17.87
N VAL A 367 -9.43 7.74 17.55
CA VAL A 367 -10.09 6.46 17.75
C VAL A 367 -9.26 5.61 18.71
N VAL A 368 -9.92 5.01 19.71
CA VAL A 368 -9.34 3.95 20.54
C VAL A 368 -10.14 2.66 20.31
N THR A 369 -9.46 1.60 19.87
CA THR A 369 -10.09 0.31 19.55
C THR A 369 -9.86 -0.70 20.67
N ILE A 370 -10.94 -1.30 21.17
CA ILE A 370 -10.91 -2.33 22.20
C ILE A 370 -10.72 -3.72 21.59
N ASN A 371 -9.73 -4.47 22.08
CA ASN A 371 -9.45 -5.85 21.70
C ASN A 371 -10.41 -6.82 22.42
N MET A 372 -11.53 -7.15 21.79
CA MET A 372 -12.57 -8.00 22.38
C MET A 372 -12.14 -9.46 22.59
N PRO A 373 -11.41 -10.10 21.66
CA PRO A 373 -10.88 -11.46 21.85
C PRO A 373 -10.08 -11.62 23.14
N ARG A 374 -9.22 -10.65 23.45
CA ARG A 374 -8.41 -10.65 24.68
C ARG A 374 -9.27 -10.56 25.94
N ILE A 375 -10.34 -9.76 25.92
CA ILE A 375 -11.26 -9.65 27.07
C ILE A 375 -11.95 -10.98 27.28
N ALA A 376 -12.53 -11.56 26.22
CA ALA A 376 -13.20 -12.85 26.25
C ALA A 376 -12.30 -13.97 26.79
N TYR A 377 -11.08 -14.09 26.26
CA TYR A 377 -10.12 -15.11 26.68
C TYR A 377 -9.76 -15.01 28.18
N LEU A 378 -9.72 -13.80 28.72
CA LEU A 378 -9.35 -13.54 30.12
C LEU A 378 -10.53 -13.58 31.11
N SER A 379 -11.75 -13.78 30.62
CA SER A 379 -12.96 -13.76 31.43
C SER A 379 -13.55 -15.15 31.58
N LYS A 380 -13.95 -15.50 32.80
CA LYS A 380 -14.65 -16.76 33.10
C LYS A 380 -16.16 -16.61 33.19
N THR A 381 -16.62 -15.40 33.48
CA THR A 381 -18.03 -15.07 33.60
C THR A 381 -18.37 -13.82 32.80
N GLU A 382 -19.65 -13.65 32.51
CA GLU A 382 -20.14 -12.47 31.80
C GLU A 382 -19.91 -11.18 32.62
N GLY A 383 -20.03 -11.25 33.95
CA GLY A 383 -19.70 -10.14 34.85
C GLY A 383 -18.24 -9.70 34.70
N GLU A 384 -17.30 -10.64 34.71
CA GLU A 384 -15.87 -10.34 34.51
C GLU A 384 -15.60 -9.75 33.12
N PHE A 385 -16.30 -10.21 32.08
CA PHE A 385 -16.20 -9.64 30.73
C PHE A 385 -16.58 -8.16 30.73
N PHE A 386 -17.75 -7.82 31.29
CA PHE A 386 -18.22 -6.43 31.32
C PHE A 386 -17.40 -5.54 32.24
N GLU A 387 -16.90 -6.04 33.37
CA GLU A 387 -15.99 -5.30 34.26
C GLU A 387 -14.68 -4.93 33.53
N ARG A 388 -14.08 -5.90 32.82
CA ARG A 388 -12.86 -5.65 32.04
C ARG A 388 -13.11 -4.67 30.89
N LEU A 389 -14.23 -4.83 30.18
CA LEU A 389 -14.63 -3.93 29.11
C LEU A 389 -14.82 -2.51 29.62
N GLU A 390 -15.56 -2.34 30.73
CA GLU A 390 -15.75 -1.05 31.39
C GLU A 390 -14.43 -0.37 31.72
N ARG A 391 -13.53 -1.09 32.40
CA ARG A 391 -12.22 -0.54 32.79
C ARG A 391 -11.43 -0.06 31.58
N LEU A 392 -11.45 -0.81 30.48
CA LEU A 392 -10.77 -0.41 29.24
C LEU A 392 -11.45 0.77 28.55
N MET A 393 -12.79 0.87 28.61
CA MET A 393 -13.52 2.02 28.10
C MET A 393 -13.24 3.30 28.91
N GLU A 394 -13.09 3.21 30.23
CA GLU A 394 -12.66 4.34 31.07
C GLU A 394 -11.25 4.80 30.69
N MET A 395 -10.30 3.88 30.51
CA MET A 395 -8.95 4.22 30.03
C MET A 395 -8.98 4.87 28.64
N ALA A 396 -9.86 4.39 27.74
CA ALA A 396 -10.05 4.98 26.42
C ALA A 396 -10.61 6.41 26.52
N LYS A 397 -11.59 6.65 27.42
CA LYS A 397 -12.13 7.97 27.74
C LYS A 397 -11.01 8.92 28.18
N GLU A 398 -10.22 8.53 29.17
CA GLU A 398 -9.10 9.33 29.69
C GLU A 398 -8.11 9.72 28.58
N SER A 399 -7.70 8.74 27.77
CA SER A 399 -6.80 8.96 26.63
C SER A 399 -7.35 10.00 25.64
N LEU A 400 -8.63 9.91 25.29
CA LEU A 400 -9.29 10.82 24.36
C LEU A 400 -9.47 12.22 24.97
N VAL A 401 -9.77 12.32 26.26
CA VAL A 401 -9.85 13.60 26.99
C VAL A 401 -8.48 14.29 27.02
N ILE A 402 -7.41 13.56 27.32
CA ILE A 402 -6.04 14.08 27.29
C ILE A 402 -5.71 14.58 25.88
N LYS A 403 -5.99 13.78 24.85
CA LYS A 403 -5.75 14.16 23.46
C LYS A 403 -6.48 15.45 23.09
N ARG A 404 -7.75 15.60 23.48
CA ARG A 404 -8.56 16.80 23.24
C ARG A 404 -7.90 18.06 23.83
N LYS A 405 -7.45 17.99 25.08
CA LYS A 405 -6.74 19.10 25.75
C LYS A 405 -5.47 19.50 25.00
N ILE A 406 -4.71 18.51 24.52
CA ILE A 406 -3.48 18.76 23.76
C ILE A 406 -3.76 19.41 22.41
N ILE A 407 -4.68 18.87 21.61
CA ILE A 407 -4.97 19.43 20.28
C ILE A 407 -5.56 20.84 20.37
N GLU A 408 -6.36 21.13 21.39
CA GLU A 408 -6.88 22.48 21.64
C GLU A 408 -5.73 23.46 21.92
N LYS A 409 -4.83 23.11 22.87
CA LYS A 409 -3.64 23.91 23.20
C LYS A 409 -2.74 24.16 21.97
N LEU A 410 -2.49 23.13 21.17
CA LEU A 410 -1.66 23.23 19.96
C LEU A 410 -2.34 24.08 18.88
N THR A 411 -3.68 24.04 18.79
CA THR A 411 -4.46 24.87 17.86
C THR A 411 -4.39 26.34 18.27
N ASP A 412 -4.53 26.64 19.56
CA ASP A 412 -4.35 27.99 20.11
C ASP A 412 -2.90 28.51 19.91
N ALA A 413 -1.90 27.63 20.02
CA ALA A 413 -0.49 27.95 19.74
C ALA A 413 -0.18 28.12 18.23
N GLY A 414 -1.16 27.97 17.34
CA GLY A 414 -0.99 28.18 15.90
C GLY A 414 -0.38 27.00 15.12
N LEU A 415 -0.24 25.81 15.74
CA LEU A 415 0.34 24.63 15.10
C LEU A 415 -0.63 23.88 14.17
N TYR A 416 -1.92 24.25 14.20
CA TYR A 416 -2.95 23.77 13.28
C TYR A 416 -3.62 24.94 12.55
N PRO A 417 -2.92 25.66 11.66
CA PRO A 417 -3.41 26.92 11.08
C PRO A 417 -4.70 26.74 10.26
N TYR A 418 -4.81 25.65 9.49
CA TYR A 418 -6.02 25.33 8.72
C TYR A 418 -7.21 25.04 9.64
N SER A 419 -7.05 24.13 10.60
CA SER A 419 -8.12 23.81 11.56
C SER A 419 -8.51 25.04 12.37
N ARG A 420 -7.54 25.85 12.83
CA ARG A 420 -7.80 27.10 13.52
C ARG A 420 -8.65 28.05 12.68
N HIS A 421 -8.32 28.21 11.40
CA HIS A 421 -9.09 29.04 10.49
C HIS A 421 -10.51 28.49 10.32
N TYR A 422 -10.68 27.23 9.87
CA TYR A 422 -12.00 26.68 9.55
C TYR A 422 -12.89 26.48 10.79
N LEU A 423 -12.31 26.25 11.97
CA LEU A 423 -13.03 26.07 13.22
C LEU A 423 -13.18 27.36 14.06
N ARG A 424 -12.76 28.52 13.54
CA ARG A 424 -12.83 29.81 14.28
C ARG A 424 -14.23 30.14 14.80
N ASN A 425 -15.27 29.88 14.00
CA ASN A 425 -16.66 30.14 14.39
C ASN A 425 -17.12 29.16 15.48
N VAL A 426 -16.57 27.94 15.52
CA VAL A 426 -16.83 26.96 16.59
C VAL A 426 -16.19 27.45 17.89
N LYS A 427 -14.94 27.92 17.82
CA LYS A 427 -14.21 28.53 18.95
C LYS A 427 -14.93 29.75 19.51
N GLU A 428 -15.38 30.67 18.66
CA GLU A 428 -16.14 31.86 19.06
C GLU A 428 -17.44 31.49 19.79
N ARG A 429 -18.12 30.44 19.33
CA ARG A 429 -19.41 30.02 19.89
C ARG A 429 -19.28 29.21 21.19
N PHE A 430 -18.29 28.33 21.28
CA PHE A 430 -18.21 27.32 22.35
C PHE A 430 -16.96 27.46 23.23
N GLY A 431 -16.03 28.36 22.91
CA GLY A 431 -14.75 28.49 23.62
C GLY A 431 -13.73 27.40 23.27
N GLU A 432 -14.08 26.43 22.41
CA GLU A 432 -13.26 25.28 22.01
C GLU A 432 -13.32 25.08 20.49
N TYR A 433 -12.18 24.85 19.81
CA TYR A 433 -12.19 24.59 18.35
C TYR A 433 -12.81 23.23 18.03
N TRP A 434 -12.45 22.21 18.81
CA TRP A 434 -12.78 20.81 18.50
C TRP A 434 -14.13 20.37 19.09
N LYS A 435 -14.99 21.31 19.52
CA LYS A 435 -16.24 21.01 20.26
C LYS A 435 -17.15 20.02 19.53
N ASN A 436 -17.31 20.22 18.23
CA ASN A 436 -18.20 19.40 17.41
C ASN A 436 -17.63 18.01 17.10
N HIS A 437 -16.34 17.77 17.35
CA HIS A 437 -15.66 16.53 16.98
C HIS A 437 -15.87 15.42 18.01
N PHE A 438 -16.01 14.18 17.52
CA PHE A 438 -16.21 12.98 18.32
C PHE A 438 -14.93 12.50 18.99
N SER A 439 -15.10 11.92 20.17
CA SER A 439 -14.16 11.02 20.81
C SER A 439 -14.61 9.59 20.51
N THR A 440 -13.90 8.88 19.64
CA THR A 440 -14.38 7.60 19.09
C THR A 440 -13.81 6.42 19.86
N ILE A 441 -14.68 5.53 20.32
CA ILE A 441 -14.30 4.23 20.88
C ILE A 441 -14.86 3.17 19.95
N GLY A 442 -13.98 2.34 19.42
CA GLY A 442 -14.33 1.23 18.54
C GLY A 442 -13.99 -0.11 19.15
N LEU A 443 -14.30 -1.18 18.42
CA LEU A 443 -13.97 -2.54 18.82
C LEU A 443 -13.51 -3.37 17.62
N ILE A 444 -12.93 -4.53 17.91
CA ILE A 444 -12.49 -5.52 16.92
C ILE A 444 -12.63 -6.93 17.46
N GLY A 445 -12.92 -7.89 16.57
CA GLY A 445 -12.84 -9.33 16.85
C GLY A 445 -14.00 -9.87 17.69
N MET A 446 -15.24 -9.39 17.53
CA MET A 446 -16.35 -9.96 18.32
C MET A 446 -16.63 -11.43 18.00
N ASN A 447 -16.41 -11.86 16.76
CA ASN A 447 -16.50 -13.28 16.44
C ASN A 447 -15.49 -14.10 17.26
N GLU A 448 -14.22 -13.71 17.28
CA GLU A 448 -13.21 -14.42 18.06
C GLU A 448 -13.42 -14.21 19.56
N ALA A 449 -14.08 -13.13 20.00
CA ALA A 449 -14.52 -12.99 21.38
C ALA A 449 -15.54 -14.07 21.75
N CYS A 450 -16.54 -14.35 20.90
CA CYS A 450 -17.50 -15.43 21.14
C CYS A 450 -16.82 -16.81 21.17
N LEU A 451 -15.82 -17.03 20.31
CA LEU A 451 -15.05 -18.29 20.27
C LEU A 451 -14.14 -18.48 21.49
N ASN A 452 -13.50 -17.41 21.95
CA ASN A 452 -12.59 -17.45 23.09
C ASN A 452 -13.31 -17.42 24.44
N PHE A 453 -14.55 -16.94 24.49
CA PHE A 453 -15.30 -16.87 25.73
C PHE A 453 -15.88 -18.23 26.09
N GLU A 454 -15.33 -18.84 27.15
CA GLU A 454 -15.64 -20.21 27.58
C GLU A 454 -17.14 -20.49 27.79
N PRO A 455 -17.97 -19.57 28.31
CA PRO A 455 -19.41 -19.77 28.40
C PRO A 455 -20.15 -19.81 27.05
N LEU A 456 -19.57 -19.28 25.97
CA LEU A 456 -20.20 -19.22 24.64
C LEU A 456 -19.68 -20.31 23.71
N ARG A 457 -18.37 -20.31 23.39
CA ARG A 457 -17.71 -21.23 22.44
C ARG A 457 -18.47 -21.41 21.13
N CYS A 458 -18.99 -20.32 20.58
CA CYS A 458 -19.73 -20.28 19.32
C CYS A 458 -19.30 -19.09 18.47
N THR A 459 -19.72 -19.06 17.21
CA THR A 459 -19.47 -17.93 16.30
C THR A 459 -20.46 -16.81 16.57
N ILE A 460 -20.19 -15.60 16.06
CA ILE A 460 -21.16 -14.50 16.13
C ILE A 460 -22.41 -14.74 15.27
N GLY A 461 -22.36 -15.69 14.32
CA GLY A 461 -23.51 -16.05 13.48
C GLY A 461 -24.51 -16.96 14.19
N ASP A 462 -24.09 -17.65 15.26
CA ASP A 462 -24.99 -18.41 16.11
C ASP A 462 -25.89 -17.48 16.93
N GLU A 463 -27.13 -17.88 17.21
CA GLU A 463 -28.12 -17.07 17.94
C GLU A 463 -27.56 -16.53 19.27
N ARG A 464 -26.94 -17.40 20.07
CA ARG A 464 -26.29 -17.04 21.34
C ARG A 464 -25.12 -16.05 21.16
N GLY A 465 -24.35 -16.19 20.08
CA GLY A 465 -23.23 -15.31 19.77
C GLY A 465 -23.72 -13.92 19.33
N LYS A 466 -24.76 -13.87 18.48
CA LYS A 466 -25.42 -12.64 18.06
C LYS A 466 -26.03 -11.90 19.25
N GLU A 467 -26.77 -12.59 20.12
CA GLU A 467 -27.35 -12.01 21.34
C GLU A 467 -26.28 -11.41 22.26
N PHE A 468 -25.18 -12.13 22.47
CA PHE A 468 -24.06 -11.62 23.26
C PHE A 468 -23.44 -10.38 22.63
N ALA A 469 -23.22 -10.39 21.31
CA ALA A 469 -22.68 -9.23 20.61
C ALA A 469 -23.59 -8.00 20.72
N LEU A 470 -24.91 -8.17 20.58
CA LEU A 470 -25.89 -7.09 20.77
C LEU A 470 -25.83 -6.53 22.19
N LYS A 471 -25.74 -7.40 23.21
CA LYS A 471 -25.60 -6.99 24.62
C LYS A 471 -24.31 -6.21 24.87
N VAL A 472 -23.19 -6.63 24.28
CA VAL A 472 -21.91 -5.90 24.36
C VAL A 472 -22.01 -4.53 23.70
N LEU A 473 -22.59 -4.44 22.50
CA LEU A 473 -22.77 -3.17 21.78
C LEU A 473 -23.68 -2.21 22.56
N ASP A 474 -24.78 -2.68 23.12
CA ASP A 474 -25.68 -1.86 23.93
C ASP A 474 -25.02 -1.39 25.24
N PHE A 475 -24.22 -2.24 25.89
CA PHE A 475 -23.42 -1.84 27.05
C PHE A 475 -22.44 -0.72 26.69
N MET A 476 -21.68 -0.88 25.60
CA MET A 476 -20.75 0.15 25.15
C MET A 476 -21.46 1.46 24.86
N ARG A 477 -22.58 1.43 24.13
CA ARG A 477 -23.40 2.63 23.86
C ARG A 477 -23.85 3.31 25.16
N GLY A 478 -24.33 2.55 26.13
CA GLY A 478 -24.72 3.06 27.44
C GLY A 478 -23.57 3.78 28.16
N LYS A 479 -22.35 3.24 28.09
CA LYS A 479 -21.15 3.89 28.66
C LYS A 479 -20.78 5.18 27.91
N LEU A 480 -20.81 5.16 26.58
CA LEU A 480 -20.52 6.36 25.79
C LEU A 480 -21.49 7.50 26.11
N LEU A 481 -22.78 7.20 26.30
CA LEU A 481 -23.76 8.21 26.72
C LEU A 481 -23.40 8.86 28.06
N LYS A 482 -22.98 8.06 29.05
CA LYS A 482 -22.50 8.57 30.34
C LYS A 482 -21.27 9.46 30.17
N PHE A 483 -20.30 9.04 29.33
CA PHE A 483 -19.11 9.84 29.06
C PHE A 483 -19.45 11.19 28.40
N GLN A 484 -20.47 11.26 27.54
CA GLN A 484 -20.95 12.52 26.96
C GLN A 484 -21.58 13.46 28.01
N GLU A 485 -22.28 12.89 28.98
CA GLU A 485 -22.88 13.63 30.10
C GLU A 485 -21.81 14.18 31.03
N GLU A 486 -20.82 13.35 31.40
CA GLU A 486 -19.69 13.69 32.27
C GLU A 486 -18.77 14.75 31.66
N GLU A 487 -18.29 14.52 30.43
CA GLU A 487 -17.23 15.35 29.83
C GLU A 487 -17.77 16.49 28.97
N GLY A 488 -19.07 16.50 28.68
CA GLY A 488 -19.69 17.50 27.79
C GLY A 488 -19.19 17.44 26.34
N ASN A 489 -18.56 16.34 25.93
CA ASN A 489 -18.01 16.09 24.58
C ASN A 489 -18.81 15.01 23.87
N ASN A 490 -18.76 14.98 22.53
CA ASN A 490 -19.44 13.96 21.73
C ASN A 490 -18.64 12.64 21.71
N TYR A 491 -19.32 11.49 21.84
CA TYR A 491 -18.73 10.16 21.75
C TYR A 491 -19.53 9.29 20.78
N ASN A 492 -18.86 8.40 20.07
CA ASN A 492 -19.52 7.46 19.16
C ASN A 492 -18.87 6.08 19.19
N LEU A 493 -19.69 5.07 18.85
CA LEU A 493 -19.26 3.69 18.74
C LEU A 493 -18.92 3.36 17.28
N GLU A 494 -17.68 2.97 16.99
CA GLU A 494 -17.25 2.68 15.62
C GLU A 494 -16.94 1.20 15.38
N ALA A 495 -17.39 0.69 14.23
CA ALA A 495 -16.94 -0.57 13.66
C ALA A 495 -15.58 -0.33 12.98
N THR A 496 -14.52 -0.35 13.81
CA THR A 496 -13.15 -0.03 13.39
C THR A 496 -12.79 -0.77 12.09
N PRO A 497 -12.32 -0.10 11.02
CA PRO A 497 -11.86 -0.77 9.79
C PRO A 497 -10.62 -1.65 9.99
N ALA A 498 -9.83 -1.34 11.03
CA ALA A 498 -8.75 -2.15 11.58
C ALA A 498 -7.75 -2.76 10.56
N GLU A 499 -7.34 -2.00 9.54
CA GLU A 499 -6.41 -2.47 8.51
C GLU A 499 -5.15 -3.12 9.10
N GLY A 500 -4.37 -2.37 9.87
CA GLY A 500 -3.21 -2.90 10.57
C GLY A 500 -3.56 -3.63 11.86
N THR A 501 -4.50 -3.07 12.63
CA THR A 501 -4.84 -3.51 13.99
C THR A 501 -5.39 -4.94 14.03
N SER A 502 -6.13 -5.37 13.00
CA SER A 502 -6.66 -6.73 12.85
C SER A 502 -5.57 -7.79 12.88
N HIS A 503 -4.48 -7.58 12.15
CA HIS A 503 -3.33 -8.50 12.14
C HIS A 503 -2.44 -8.30 13.36
N SER A 504 -2.13 -7.04 13.72
CA SER A 504 -1.15 -6.77 14.78
C SER A 504 -1.61 -7.22 16.16
N LEU A 505 -2.90 -7.03 16.49
CA LEU A 505 -3.42 -7.49 17.78
C LEU A 505 -3.48 -9.02 17.84
N ALA A 506 -3.96 -9.67 16.78
CA ALA A 506 -4.00 -11.13 16.70
C ALA A 506 -2.60 -11.75 16.88
N LEU A 507 -1.59 -11.15 16.25
CA LEU A 507 -0.20 -11.60 16.37
C LEU A 507 0.34 -11.47 17.81
N LEU A 508 0.16 -10.31 18.44
CA LEU A 508 0.58 -10.07 19.84
C LEU A 508 -0.20 -10.94 20.83
N ASP A 509 -1.43 -11.26 20.50
CA ASP A 509 -2.28 -12.15 21.29
C ASP A 509 -1.81 -13.60 21.19
N LYS A 510 -1.51 -14.09 19.98
CA LYS A 510 -0.91 -15.41 19.77
C LYS A 510 0.47 -15.57 20.42
N GLU A 511 1.32 -14.55 20.36
CA GLU A 511 2.64 -14.59 21.01
C GLU A 511 2.52 -14.74 22.52
N ARG A 512 1.55 -14.05 23.13
CA ARG A 512 1.39 -14.03 24.59
C ARG A 512 0.52 -15.18 25.11
N PHE A 513 -0.50 -15.58 24.36
CA PHE A 513 -1.45 -16.65 24.66
C PHE A 513 -1.54 -17.58 23.45
N PRO A 514 -0.66 -18.58 23.33
CA PRO A 514 -0.58 -19.43 22.12
C PRO A 514 -1.90 -20.13 21.74
N ASP A 515 -2.73 -20.44 22.73
CA ASP A 515 -4.03 -21.11 22.62
C ASP A 515 -5.21 -20.16 22.35
N ILE A 516 -5.02 -18.83 22.35
CA ILE A 516 -6.09 -17.89 21.97
C ILE A 516 -6.51 -18.13 20.53
N ILE A 517 -7.82 -18.16 20.27
CA ILE A 517 -8.38 -18.39 18.95
C ILE A 517 -8.31 -17.09 18.13
N THR A 518 -7.77 -17.21 16.92
CA THR A 518 -7.69 -16.16 15.89
C THR A 518 -8.16 -16.76 14.55
N GLN A 519 -8.46 -15.92 13.57
CA GLN A 519 -8.61 -16.37 12.18
C GLN A 519 -7.25 -16.41 11.47
N GLY A 520 -7.21 -16.96 10.26
CA GLY A 520 -5.99 -17.08 9.46
C GLY A 520 -5.11 -18.26 9.87
N SER A 521 -4.07 -18.46 9.06
CA SER A 521 -3.02 -19.47 9.27
C SER A 521 -1.74 -18.86 9.85
N GLU A 522 -0.69 -19.69 9.98
CA GLU A 522 0.65 -19.24 10.39
C GLU A 522 1.24 -18.17 9.45
N ASP A 523 0.79 -18.12 8.19
CA ASP A 523 1.22 -17.13 7.21
C ASP A 523 0.65 -15.73 7.49
N GLY A 524 -0.47 -15.64 8.22
CA GLY A 524 -1.14 -14.37 8.51
C GLY A 524 -2.36 -14.49 9.42
N VAL A 525 -2.16 -14.50 10.74
CA VAL A 525 -3.28 -14.46 11.70
C VAL A 525 -3.99 -13.11 11.72
N PHE A 526 -5.30 -13.09 11.97
CA PHE A 526 -6.06 -11.84 12.09
C PHE A 526 -7.30 -11.98 12.97
N TYR A 527 -7.87 -10.83 13.37
CA TYR A 527 -9.21 -10.74 13.96
C TYR A 527 -10.24 -10.26 12.96
N THR A 528 -11.42 -10.85 13.01
CA THR A 528 -12.58 -10.45 12.21
C THR A 528 -12.92 -9.00 12.50
N ASN A 529 -13.23 -8.24 11.45
CA ASN A 529 -13.38 -6.80 11.58
C ASN A 529 -14.55 -6.46 12.49
N SER A 530 -14.35 -5.65 13.53
CA SER A 530 -15.43 -5.16 14.41
C SER A 530 -16.35 -6.29 14.92
N SER A 531 -17.63 -6.27 14.54
CA SER A 531 -18.62 -7.31 14.81
C SER A 531 -19.21 -7.94 13.54
N GLN A 532 -18.40 -7.99 12.47
CA GLN A 532 -18.75 -8.68 11.24
C GLN A 532 -18.79 -10.20 11.47
N LEU A 533 -19.48 -10.91 10.59
CA LEU A 533 -19.33 -12.37 10.46
C LEU A 533 -17.91 -12.72 9.97
N PRO A 534 -17.41 -13.93 10.28
CA PRO A 534 -16.24 -14.48 9.60
C PRO A 534 -16.38 -14.41 8.09
N VAL A 535 -15.28 -14.19 7.38
CA VAL A 535 -15.29 -13.98 5.92
C VAL A 535 -15.62 -15.25 5.14
N ASP A 536 -15.53 -16.40 5.79
CA ASP A 536 -15.84 -17.73 5.27
C ASP A 536 -17.20 -18.26 5.76
N PHE A 537 -18.01 -17.43 6.44
CA PHE A 537 -19.23 -17.87 7.11
C PHE A 537 -20.27 -18.46 6.16
N SER A 538 -20.75 -17.68 5.19
CA SER A 538 -21.80 -18.11 4.23
C SER A 538 -21.57 -17.54 2.83
N ASP A 539 -22.01 -18.25 1.80
CA ASP A 539 -22.11 -17.80 0.41
C ASP A 539 -23.54 -17.30 0.05
N ASP A 540 -24.47 -17.31 1.01
CA ASP A 540 -25.80 -16.69 0.90
C ASP A 540 -25.77 -15.25 1.45
N ILE A 541 -26.04 -14.30 0.55
CA ILE A 541 -26.08 -12.89 0.87
C ILE A 541 -27.21 -12.54 1.86
N PHE A 542 -28.39 -13.13 1.72
CA PHE A 542 -29.55 -12.75 2.54
C PHE A 542 -29.40 -13.27 3.97
N GLU A 543 -28.83 -14.47 4.14
CA GLU A 543 -28.44 -14.98 5.46
C GLU A 543 -27.47 -14.02 6.19
N VAL A 544 -26.43 -13.56 5.49
CA VAL A 544 -25.46 -12.59 6.03
C VAL A 544 -26.15 -11.28 6.40
N LEU A 545 -27.02 -10.76 5.55
CA LEU A 545 -27.75 -9.51 5.78
C LEU A 545 -28.73 -9.64 6.96
N ASP A 546 -29.47 -10.74 7.06
CA ASP A 546 -30.42 -11.03 8.16
C ASP A 546 -29.70 -11.12 9.53
N LEU A 547 -28.52 -11.74 9.55
CA LEU A 547 -27.70 -11.83 10.76
C LEU A 547 -27.07 -10.49 11.16
N GLN A 548 -26.71 -9.66 10.19
CA GLN A 548 -25.94 -8.44 10.42
C GLN A 548 -26.77 -7.15 10.54
N ASP A 549 -27.99 -7.09 9.99
CA ASP A 549 -28.79 -5.84 9.94
C ASP A 549 -28.93 -5.18 11.32
N GLU A 550 -29.39 -5.94 12.30
CA GLU A 550 -29.56 -5.45 13.67
C GLU A 550 -28.24 -5.07 14.34
N VAL A 551 -27.22 -5.93 14.20
CA VAL A 551 -25.90 -5.75 14.82
C VAL A 551 -25.25 -4.47 14.32
N GLN A 552 -25.26 -4.26 13.00
CA GLN A 552 -24.65 -3.08 12.40
C GLN A 552 -25.43 -1.80 12.71
N CYS A 553 -26.76 -1.88 12.88
CA CYS A 553 -27.57 -0.75 13.31
C CYS A 553 -27.27 -0.25 14.74
N LYS A 554 -26.55 -1.02 15.56
CA LYS A 554 -26.11 -0.56 16.91
C LYS A 554 -25.00 0.48 16.84
N TYR A 555 -24.21 0.51 15.77
CA TYR A 555 -23.14 1.49 15.65
C TYR A 555 -23.72 2.90 15.49
N THR A 556 -23.33 3.79 16.39
CA THR A 556 -23.63 5.23 16.29
C THR A 556 -22.53 5.98 15.56
N GLY A 557 -21.40 5.35 15.33
CA GLY A 557 -20.31 5.82 14.49
C GLY A 557 -20.30 5.04 13.18
N GLY A 558 -19.10 4.63 12.78
CA GLY A 558 -18.87 4.06 11.47
C GLY A 558 -19.19 2.58 11.30
N THR A 559 -20.13 2.18 10.42
CA THR A 559 -20.26 0.80 9.93
C THR A 559 -20.47 0.71 8.40
N VAL A 560 -20.14 -0.44 7.81
CA VAL A 560 -20.47 -0.83 6.42
C VAL A 560 -20.55 -2.36 6.32
N ILE A 561 -21.46 -2.86 5.48
CA ILE A 561 -21.44 -4.26 5.02
C ILE A 561 -20.84 -4.36 3.61
N HIS A 562 -19.91 -5.29 3.43
CA HIS A 562 -19.29 -5.57 2.14
C HIS A 562 -19.91 -6.84 1.54
N ILE A 563 -20.58 -6.69 0.39
CA ILE A 563 -21.12 -7.80 -0.40
C ILE A 563 -20.03 -8.22 -1.39
N PHE A 564 -19.25 -9.26 -1.08
CA PHE A 564 -18.14 -9.71 -1.92
C PHE A 564 -18.59 -10.67 -3.02
N LEU A 565 -18.35 -10.33 -4.28
CA LEU A 565 -18.63 -11.17 -5.45
C LEU A 565 -17.33 -11.75 -6.00
N GLY A 566 -17.37 -12.98 -6.52
CA GLY A 566 -16.20 -13.65 -7.10
C GLY A 566 -15.69 -12.97 -8.37
N GLU A 567 -16.59 -12.35 -9.12
CA GLU A 567 -16.29 -11.57 -10.32
C GLU A 567 -17.38 -10.51 -10.56
N SER A 568 -17.17 -9.63 -11.54
CA SER A 568 -18.18 -8.65 -11.94
C SER A 568 -19.39 -9.33 -12.57
N LEU A 569 -20.60 -8.85 -12.25
CA LEU A 569 -21.82 -9.32 -12.91
C LEU A 569 -21.84 -8.93 -14.39
N ASN A 570 -22.57 -9.69 -15.20
CA ASN A 570 -22.68 -9.50 -16.65
C ASN A 570 -23.45 -8.24 -17.05
N ASP A 571 -24.44 -7.81 -16.24
CA ASP A 571 -25.32 -6.66 -16.54
C ASP A 571 -25.45 -5.74 -15.31
N TYR A 572 -25.43 -4.42 -15.55
CA TYR A 572 -25.63 -3.40 -14.53
C TYR A 572 -27.01 -3.52 -13.88
N ARG A 573 -28.00 -4.03 -14.62
CA ARG A 573 -29.37 -4.26 -14.11
C ARG A 573 -29.39 -5.23 -12.93
N SER A 574 -28.52 -6.25 -12.95
CA SER A 574 -28.42 -7.22 -11.85
C SER A 574 -27.91 -6.55 -10.57
N VAL A 575 -26.88 -5.71 -10.69
CA VAL A 575 -26.32 -4.95 -9.56
C VAL A 575 -27.35 -3.96 -9.00
N LYS A 576 -28.08 -3.27 -9.90
CA LYS A 576 -29.16 -2.37 -9.53
C LYS A 576 -30.27 -3.10 -8.75
N ASN A 577 -30.71 -4.24 -9.25
CA ASN A 577 -31.75 -5.04 -8.61
C ASN A 577 -31.29 -5.59 -7.25
N LEU A 578 -30.01 -5.97 -7.13
CA LEU A 578 -29.44 -6.39 -5.85
C LEU A 578 -29.42 -5.23 -4.84
N ALA A 579 -28.90 -4.06 -5.24
CA ALA A 579 -28.90 -2.87 -4.40
C ALA A 579 -30.32 -2.49 -3.95
N ARG A 580 -31.30 -2.55 -4.85
CA ARG A 580 -32.71 -2.32 -4.53
C ARG A 580 -33.24 -3.32 -3.50
N LYS A 581 -33.01 -4.62 -3.70
CA LYS A 581 -33.42 -5.65 -2.73
C LYS A 581 -32.81 -5.41 -1.35
N VAL A 582 -31.54 -5.04 -1.28
CA VAL A 582 -30.89 -4.72 0.00
C VAL A 582 -31.57 -3.52 0.67
N ILE A 583 -31.81 -2.46 -0.09
CA ILE A 583 -32.38 -1.22 0.45
C ILE A 583 -33.85 -1.38 0.86
N ASP A 584 -34.64 -2.13 0.09
CA ASP A 584 -36.07 -2.33 0.36
C ASP A 584 -36.29 -3.18 1.63
N ASN A 585 -35.40 -4.14 1.92
CA ASN A 585 -35.60 -5.13 2.99
C ASN A 585 -34.81 -4.87 4.27
N TYR A 586 -33.71 -4.11 4.23
CA TYR A 586 -32.79 -3.94 5.37
C TYR A 586 -32.67 -2.48 5.82
N ARG A 587 -32.25 -2.30 7.08
CA ARG A 587 -32.00 -0.99 7.72
C ARG A 587 -30.53 -0.59 7.70
N LEU A 588 -29.64 -1.48 7.25
CA LEU A 588 -28.20 -1.30 7.13
C LEU A 588 -27.82 0.11 6.63
N PRO A 589 -27.01 0.88 7.39
CA PRO A 589 -26.70 2.26 7.03
C PRO A 589 -25.88 2.41 5.75
N TYR A 590 -24.88 1.52 5.57
CA TYR A 590 -23.98 1.53 4.43
C TYR A 590 -23.71 0.12 3.94
N PHE A 591 -23.70 -0.04 2.62
CA PHE A 591 -23.25 -1.27 1.99
C PHE A 591 -22.53 -1.00 0.68
N THR A 592 -21.82 -2.01 0.21
CA THR A 592 -21.05 -1.99 -1.04
C THR A 592 -21.21 -3.33 -1.73
N ILE A 593 -21.23 -3.35 -3.06
CA ILE A 593 -21.20 -4.57 -3.87
C ILE A 593 -19.82 -4.63 -4.50
N THR A 594 -18.98 -5.57 -4.10
CA THR A 594 -17.54 -5.58 -4.42
C THR A 594 -17.17 -6.83 -5.21
N PRO A 595 -17.00 -6.74 -6.54
CA PRO A 595 -16.43 -7.82 -7.32
C PRO A 595 -14.91 -7.93 -7.14
N THR A 596 -14.38 -9.14 -7.27
CA THR A 596 -12.95 -9.37 -7.47
C THR A 596 -12.62 -9.29 -8.96
N PHE A 597 -11.49 -8.66 -9.27
CA PHE A 597 -11.00 -8.51 -10.64
C PHE A 597 -9.48 -8.42 -10.65
N SER A 598 -8.89 -8.59 -11.82
CA SER A 598 -7.45 -8.59 -12.04
C SER A 598 -7.07 -7.58 -13.12
N ILE A 599 -5.92 -6.94 -12.97
CA ILE A 599 -5.36 -6.03 -13.98
C ILE A 599 -4.10 -6.64 -14.57
N CYS A 600 -4.15 -6.96 -15.87
CA CYS A 600 -2.98 -7.34 -16.66
C CYS A 600 -2.27 -6.08 -17.19
N PRO A 601 -0.93 -6.00 -17.15
CA PRO A 601 -0.20 -4.85 -17.69
C PRO A 601 -0.29 -4.72 -19.21
N ILE A 602 -0.74 -5.76 -19.92
CA ILE A 602 -0.90 -5.79 -21.38
C ILE A 602 -2.36 -5.61 -21.78
N HIS A 603 -3.27 -6.39 -21.17
CA HIS A 603 -4.69 -6.46 -21.57
C HIS A 603 -5.64 -5.63 -20.70
N GLY A 604 -5.15 -5.04 -19.61
CA GLY A 604 -5.98 -4.25 -18.70
C GLY A 604 -6.90 -5.11 -17.82
N TYR A 605 -8.16 -4.69 -17.68
CA TYR A 605 -9.13 -5.30 -16.78
C TYR A 605 -9.53 -6.73 -17.19
N ILE A 606 -9.54 -7.63 -16.22
CA ILE A 606 -9.97 -9.03 -16.36
C ILE A 606 -10.93 -9.34 -15.21
N PRO A 607 -12.16 -9.81 -15.49
CA PRO A 607 -13.10 -10.19 -14.44
C PRO A 607 -12.55 -11.37 -13.63
N GLY A 608 -12.73 -11.36 -12.32
CA GLY A 608 -12.33 -12.45 -11.44
C GLY A 608 -10.87 -12.44 -10.98
N GLU A 609 -10.54 -13.42 -10.15
CA GLU A 609 -9.20 -13.61 -9.59
C GLU A 609 -8.30 -14.39 -10.54
N HIS A 610 -7.32 -13.70 -11.11
CA HIS A 610 -6.34 -14.26 -12.03
C HIS A 610 -4.94 -13.81 -11.62
N PRO A 611 -4.16 -14.64 -10.91
CA PRO A 611 -2.75 -14.33 -10.60
C PRO A 611 -1.88 -14.13 -11.85
N THR A 612 -2.27 -14.76 -12.95
CA THR A 612 -1.66 -14.61 -14.27
C THR A 612 -2.74 -14.44 -15.34
N CYS A 613 -2.47 -13.60 -16.34
CA CYS A 613 -3.44 -13.25 -17.37
C CYS A 613 -3.81 -14.44 -18.27
N PRO A 614 -5.09 -14.88 -18.31
CA PRO A 614 -5.52 -15.97 -19.19
C PRO A 614 -5.39 -15.62 -20.68
N VAL A 615 -5.53 -14.34 -21.05
CA VAL A 615 -5.39 -13.88 -22.44
C VAL A 615 -3.95 -14.01 -22.91
N CYS A 616 -2.98 -13.52 -22.12
CA CYS A 616 -1.55 -13.72 -22.41
C CYS A 616 -1.18 -15.21 -22.52
N GLU A 617 -1.81 -16.07 -21.72
CA GLU A 617 -1.54 -17.51 -21.78
C GLU A 617 -2.02 -18.09 -23.11
N GLU A 618 -3.23 -17.75 -23.54
CA GLU A 618 -3.79 -18.25 -24.80
C GLU A 618 -3.05 -17.70 -26.03
N GLU A 619 -2.68 -16.41 -26.04
CA GLU A 619 -1.87 -15.82 -27.11
C GLU A 619 -0.54 -16.56 -27.30
N LYS A 620 0.20 -16.80 -26.20
CA LYS A 620 1.43 -17.59 -26.24
C LYS A 620 1.18 -19.03 -26.68
N ARG A 621 0.05 -19.63 -26.27
CA ARG A 621 -0.34 -20.98 -26.66
C ARG A 621 -0.58 -21.08 -28.16
N VAL A 622 -1.26 -20.09 -28.75
CA VAL A 622 -1.49 -20.01 -30.20
C VAL A 622 -0.18 -19.81 -30.96
N GLU A 623 0.69 -18.90 -30.49
CA GLU A 623 2.01 -18.65 -31.09
C GLU A 623 2.88 -19.91 -31.11
N ILE A 624 2.99 -20.61 -29.98
CA ILE A 624 3.79 -21.84 -29.87
C ILE A 624 3.20 -22.95 -30.74
N LYS A 625 1.88 -23.11 -30.78
CA LYS A 625 1.23 -24.09 -31.66
C LYS A 625 1.50 -23.80 -33.14
N ALA A 626 1.44 -22.54 -33.55
CA ALA A 626 1.73 -22.12 -34.92
C ALA A 626 3.20 -22.38 -35.31
N GLU A 627 4.14 -22.09 -34.41
CA GLU A 627 5.57 -22.38 -34.64
C GLU A 627 5.84 -23.89 -34.69
N ILE A 628 5.21 -24.69 -33.81
CA ILE A 628 5.29 -26.16 -33.88
C ILE A 628 4.78 -26.66 -35.23
N GLN A 629 3.63 -26.16 -35.70
CA GLN A 629 3.07 -26.58 -36.98
C GLN A 629 4.00 -26.23 -38.14
N LYS A 630 4.55 -25.01 -38.14
CA LYS A 630 5.53 -24.57 -39.15
C LYS A 630 6.77 -25.45 -39.15
N LEU A 631 7.32 -25.78 -37.98
CA LEU A 631 8.48 -26.66 -37.85
C LEU A 631 8.17 -28.09 -38.28
N LYS A 632 6.95 -28.61 -38.03
CA LYS A 632 6.50 -29.92 -38.51
C LYS A 632 6.44 -29.97 -40.04
N THR A 633 5.89 -28.93 -40.68
CA THR A 633 5.89 -28.82 -42.15
C THR A 633 7.30 -28.68 -42.73
N GLN A 634 8.20 -27.96 -42.07
CA GLN A 634 9.61 -27.87 -42.48
C GLN A 634 10.36 -29.20 -42.33
N LEU A 635 10.05 -29.97 -41.28
CA LEU A 635 10.61 -31.31 -41.05
C LEU A 635 10.18 -32.30 -42.15
N GLU A 636 8.99 -32.13 -42.71
CA GLU A 636 8.50 -32.90 -43.87
C GLU A 636 9.22 -32.54 -45.18
N GLN A 637 9.82 -31.33 -45.26
CA GLN A 637 10.41 -30.77 -46.48
C GLN A 637 11.96 -30.81 -46.54
N MET A 638 12.69 -31.19 -45.46
CA MET A 638 14.16 -31.11 -45.40
C MET A 638 14.86 -32.28 -44.66
N GLU A 639 16.17 -32.47 -44.92
CA GLU A 639 17.06 -33.50 -44.33
C GLU A 639 17.61 -33.16 -42.92
N ALA A 640 17.41 -31.94 -42.40
CA ALA A 640 17.86 -31.52 -41.06
C ALA A 640 16.90 -31.98 -39.94
N ARG A 641 16.88 -33.30 -39.70
CA ARG A 641 15.86 -33.97 -38.87
C ARG A 641 16.05 -33.82 -37.36
N GLU A 642 17.29 -33.73 -36.87
CA GLU A 642 17.58 -33.88 -35.44
C GLU A 642 17.39 -32.57 -34.67
N GLU A 643 17.92 -31.45 -35.18
CA GLU A 643 17.79 -30.13 -34.55
C GLU A 643 16.34 -29.62 -34.52
N THR A 644 15.62 -29.78 -35.64
CA THR A 644 14.21 -29.39 -35.79
C THR A 644 13.31 -30.22 -34.86
N SER A 645 13.54 -31.54 -34.77
CA SER A 645 12.83 -32.43 -33.84
C SER A 645 13.10 -32.06 -32.37
N GLY A 646 14.34 -31.71 -32.04
CA GLY A 646 14.71 -31.21 -30.71
C GLY A 646 14.04 -29.87 -30.37
N LYS A 647 13.87 -28.97 -31.34
CA LYS A 647 13.12 -27.70 -31.16
C LYS A 647 11.63 -27.94 -30.94
N ILE A 648 11.02 -28.85 -31.70
CA ILE A 648 9.60 -29.24 -31.53
C ILE A 648 9.37 -29.82 -30.13
N LYS A 649 10.20 -30.76 -29.66
CA LYS A 649 10.08 -31.32 -28.30
C LYS A 649 10.15 -30.24 -27.21
N ARG A 650 11.09 -29.29 -27.32
CA ARG A 650 11.20 -28.16 -26.38
C ARG A 650 9.94 -27.29 -26.36
N LEU A 651 9.40 -26.96 -27.54
CA LEU A 651 8.16 -26.17 -27.66
C LEU A 651 6.94 -26.93 -27.14
N GLU A 652 6.85 -28.25 -27.35
CA GLU A 652 5.79 -29.10 -26.79
C GLU A 652 5.87 -29.19 -25.25
N GLU A 653 7.08 -29.16 -24.66
CA GLU A 653 7.27 -29.06 -23.21
C GLU A 653 6.91 -27.67 -22.68
N GLU A 654 7.27 -26.61 -23.40
CA GLU A 654 6.90 -25.23 -23.08
C GLU A 654 5.38 -25.06 -23.07
N LEU A 655 4.67 -25.64 -24.06
CA LEU A 655 3.21 -25.61 -24.20
C LEU A 655 2.46 -26.16 -22.97
N LYS A 656 3.10 -27.09 -22.23
CA LYS A 656 2.56 -27.68 -20.99
C LYS A 656 2.73 -26.78 -19.77
N LYS A 657 3.63 -25.80 -19.82
CA LYS A 657 4.02 -24.94 -18.69
C LYS A 657 3.77 -23.46 -18.93
N ILE A 658 3.09 -23.09 -20.02
CA ILE A 658 2.79 -21.70 -20.34
C ILE A 658 2.05 -21.06 -19.17
N LYS A 659 2.48 -19.87 -18.79
CA LYS A 659 1.75 -18.98 -17.90
C LYS A 659 1.61 -17.60 -18.53
N GLY A 660 0.47 -16.98 -18.26
CA GLY A 660 0.22 -15.59 -18.56
C GLY A 660 1.17 -14.64 -17.83
N THR A 661 1.16 -13.38 -18.25
CA THR A 661 1.85 -12.31 -17.52
C THR A 661 1.22 -12.15 -16.13
N PRO A 662 2.00 -11.90 -15.05
CA PRO A 662 1.44 -11.66 -13.73
C PRO A 662 0.45 -10.50 -13.72
N CYS A 663 -0.67 -10.67 -13.02
CA CYS A 663 -1.67 -9.61 -12.85
C CYS A 663 -1.68 -9.05 -11.43
N GLU A 664 -2.21 -7.84 -11.29
CA GLU A 664 -2.60 -7.28 -10.00
C GLU A 664 -4.04 -7.70 -9.69
N VAL A 665 -4.25 -8.58 -8.70
CA VAL A 665 -5.60 -8.91 -8.21
C VAL A 665 -6.06 -7.78 -7.29
N PHE A 666 -7.21 -7.18 -7.56
CA PHE A 666 -7.81 -6.11 -6.76
C PHE A 666 -9.00 -6.64 -5.95
N SER A 667 -9.08 -6.18 -4.71
CA SER A 667 -10.28 -6.35 -3.89
C SER A 667 -10.36 -5.27 -2.81
N ARG A 668 -11.55 -5.14 -2.23
CA ARG A 668 -11.77 -4.35 -1.02
C ARG A 668 -11.59 -5.27 0.18
N SER A 669 -10.79 -4.85 1.16
CA SER A 669 -10.68 -5.57 2.45
C SER A 669 -11.21 -4.73 3.62
N VAL A 670 -10.79 -3.47 3.72
CA VAL A 670 -11.16 -2.60 4.86
C VAL A 670 -11.97 -1.36 4.50
N GLY A 671 -12.34 -1.20 3.23
CA GLY A 671 -13.21 -0.11 2.77
C GLY A 671 -12.78 0.59 1.48
N TYR A 672 -11.58 0.31 0.96
CA TYR A 672 -11.14 0.87 -0.31
C TYR A 672 -10.47 -0.21 -1.16
N LEU A 673 -10.39 0.04 -2.47
CA LEU A 673 -9.80 -0.88 -3.43
C LEU A 673 -8.28 -0.73 -3.47
N ARG A 674 -7.58 -1.86 -3.43
CA ARG A 674 -6.12 -1.93 -3.57
C ARG A 674 -5.72 -3.31 -4.12
N PRO A 675 -4.57 -3.44 -4.79
CA PRO A 675 -4.03 -4.77 -5.10
C PRO A 675 -3.86 -5.61 -3.84
N VAL A 676 -4.30 -6.87 -3.87
CA VAL A 676 -4.29 -7.78 -2.73
C VAL A 676 -2.89 -7.96 -2.17
N SER A 677 -1.89 -8.05 -3.06
CA SER A 677 -0.47 -8.17 -2.74
C SER A 677 0.10 -7.00 -1.93
N GLN A 678 -0.59 -5.84 -1.91
CA GLN A 678 -0.18 -4.67 -1.17
C GLN A 678 -0.82 -4.57 0.23
N TRP A 679 -1.78 -5.43 0.57
CA TRP A 679 -2.29 -5.52 1.93
C TRP A 679 -1.27 -6.18 2.87
N ASN A 680 -1.44 -6.02 4.18
CA ASN A 680 -0.65 -6.79 5.15
C ASN A 680 -1.00 -8.28 5.11
N ARG A 681 -0.15 -9.13 5.69
CA ARG A 681 -0.31 -10.59 5.63
C ARG A 681 -1.65 -11.08 6.17
N GLY A 682 -2.13 -10.53 7.28
CA GLY A 682 -3.45 -10.90 7.83
C GLY A 682 -4.60 -10.57 6.89
N LYS A 683 -4.54 -9.45 6.15
CA LYS A 683 -5.55 -9.10 5.15
C LYS A 683 -5.41 -9.87 3.83
N GLN A 684 -4.21 -10.30 3.48
CA GLN A 684 -4.01 -11.26 2.39
C GLN A 684 -4.62 -12.61 2.75
N GLU A 685 -4.45 -13.06 4.00
CA GLU A 685 -5.04 -14.30 4.48
C GLU A 685 -6.57 -14.22 4.57
N GLU A 686 -7.11 -13.11 5.10
CA GLU A 686 -8.55 -12.83 5.08
C GLU A 686 -9.13 -12.95 3.67
N PHE A 687 -8.45 -12.40 2.66
CA PHE A 687 -8.90 -12.52 1.28
C PHE A 687 -8.91 -13.98 0.78
N LYS A 688 -7.93 -14.81 1.16
CA LYS A 688 -7.89 -16.24 0.76
C LYS A 688 -9.00 -17.07 1.39
N GLU A 689 -9.36 -16.78 2.63
CA GLU A 689 -10.41 -17.51 3.36
C GLU A 689 -11.83 -17.08 2.93
N ARG A 690 -11.95 -15.92 2.29
CA ARG A 690 -13.22 -15.30 1.95
C ARG A 690 -14.09 -16.18 1.04
N LYS A 691 -15.32 -16.44 1.47
CA LYS A 691 -16.39 -16.91 0.60
C LYS A 691 -17.01 -15.75 -0.16
N THR A 692 -17.27 -15.96 -1.44
CA THR A 692 -17.94 -14.97 -2.30
C THR A 692 -19.38 -15.38 -2.50
N PHE A 693 -20.27 -14.38 -2.57
CA PHE A 693 -21.70 -14.61 -2.70
C PHE A 693 -22.04 -15.14 -4.10
N LYS A 694 -22.94 -16.12 -4.15
CA LYS A 694 -23.58 -16.55 -5.40
C LYS A 694 -24.75 -15.61 -5.70
N VAL A 695 -24.66 -14.85 -6.77
CA VAL A 695 -25.65 -13.81 -7.14
C VAL A 695 -26.30 -14.12 -8.47
#